data_AF-A0AAU2XH52-F1
#
_entry.id   AF-A0AAU2XH52-F1
#
_cell.length_a   1.000
_cell.length_b   1.000
_cell.length_c   1.000
_cell.angle_alpha   90.00
_cell.angle_beta   90.00
_cell.angle_gamma   90.00
#
_symmetry.space_group_name_H-M   'P 1'
#
loop_
_entity.id
_entity.type
_entity.pdbx_description
1 polymer ?
#
loop_
_entity_poly.entity_id
_entity_poly.type
_entity_poly.pdbx_seq_one_letter_code
_entity_poly.pdbx_strand_id
1 'polypeptide(L)'
;METAYPDGLGHALGRLDGLLRETVARVLAAYGSATADDPFRGLYISRGDISRLLDDWDAHPVFAAAEGSGVPALLDGLGQDSRLRRLARAYGLCEADLWLVVIALAPEVDLRYERLYAFLQDDVSRRRPSVDLALTLLSADPAEKLARQARLTGDAPLVRHGLIGLPAEAQSIRCPLPACSLVLDRAVVHHLLGRDELIAETRDFTELLRGEEAEALPAEVIPHAIRLLPRLVPEADEGGTEPLRLYFSGPPGAVKRRTALALAEDAGRSLVAVDLEAATRGDADWPRAVLQEASLREAVLYAEPYDALLGEERTAQRLRWNRALAAHVGASITSGTSRSLPPGLDAMRTVSVDFPLPAAPDRRAYWQRCLERAGVCLPAPGLDVLSGRYRLTFDQIESAVSLATTRAHWLDAPDASPSLTDLSSAARAQSDPALGELAHAIEPVHGWADLVLPEDTIRLLGELCRQVDCRQRVLHDWGFGRRLSLGRGTAALFAGPSGTGKTTAAEIIAAELGLGLYKIDLAGVVSKYIGETEKNLQRIFAAAENANAVLFFDEADALFGRRSEVRDSHDRYANIEIAYLLQRMESYEGVAILATNLRQNMDDAFVRRLQFVVDFPFPDEQQRADIWRLHFPREAPRDDALDFPLLARQFRMTGGSIKNAVLAAAYLAAAEDRPIGMGDLLHATAREHAKAGRVLVAEDIAVFEGAGAK
;
A
#
# COMPACT_ATOMS: atom_id res chain seq x y z
N MET A 1 -31.89 -36.90 -17.84
CA MET A 1 -30.99 -35.95 -18.54
C MET A 1 -31.12 -34.53 -17.96
N GLU A 2 -31.45 -34.40 -16.67
CA GLU A 2 -31.43 -33.12 -15.90
C GLU A 2 -30.02 -32.72 -15.44
N THR A 3 -28.99 -33.52 -15.78
CA THR A 3 -27.66 -33.49 -15.14
C THR A 3 -26.60 -32.68 -15.87
N ALA A 4 -26.94 -31.90 -16.91
CA ALA A 4 -25.94 -31.16 -17.71
C ALA A 4 -25.84 -29.65 -17.38
N TYR A 5 -26.84 -29.06 -16.72
CA TYR A 5 -26.90 -27.62 -16.46
C TYR A 5 -27.18 -27.32 -14.98
N PRO A 6 -26.55 -26.28 -14.39
CA PRO A 6 -26.72 -25.96 -12.98
C PRO A 6 -28.17 -25.56 -12.64
N ASP A 7 -28.63 -25.99 -11.47
CA ASP A 7 -29.72 -25.42 -10.67
C ASP A 7 -30.98 -24.91 -11.42
N GLY A 8 -31.58 -25.74 -12.26
CA GLY A 8 -32.88 -25.45 -12.88
C GLY A 8 -32.84 -24.49 -14.08
N LEU A 9 -31.65 -24.07 -14.55
CA LEU A 9 -31.53 -23.26 -15.76
C LEU A 9 -32.14 -23.96 -16.99
N GLY A 10 -32.00 -25.29 -17.07
CA GLY A 10 -32.63 -26.08 -18.13
C GLY A 10 -34.16 -26.03 -18.13
N HIS A 11 -34.79 -25.85 -16.96
CA HIS A 11 -36.24 -25.67 -16.83
C HIS A 11 -36.68 -24.30 -17.35
N ALA A 12 -35.90 -23.25 -17.04
CA ALA A 12 -36.13 -21.90 -17.56
C ALA A 12 -36.00 -21.83 -19.10
N LEU A 13 -34.95 -22.46 -19.66
CA LEU A 13 -34.75 -22.53 -21.10
C LEU A 13 -35.80 -23.40 -21.81
N GLY A 14 -36.23 -24.52 -21.20
CA GLY A 14 -37.33 -25.33 -21.74
C GLY A 14 -38.67 -24.59 -21.81
N ARG A 15 -38.93 -23.65 -20.89
CA ARG A 15 -40.09 -22.75 -20.98
C ARG A 15 -39.94 -21.68 -22.06
N LEU A 16 -38.72 -21.16 -22.26
CA LEU A 16 -38.43 -20.26 -23.38
C LEU A 16 -38.68 -20.95 -24.73
N ASP A 17 -38.30 -22.23 -24.86
CA ASP A 17 -38.57 -23.02 -26.07
C ASP A 17 -40.07 -23.06 -26.40
N GLY A 18 -40.92 -23.24 -25.38
CA GLY A 18 -42.39 -23.18 -25.53
C GLY A 18 -42.87 -21.83 -26.06
N LEU A 19 -42.39 -20.72 -25.48
CA LEU A 19 -42.76 -19.37 -25.91
C LEU A 19 -42.30 -19.04 -27.34
N LEU A 20 -41.11 -19.52 -27.72
CA LEU A 20 -40.61 -19.36 -29.09
C LEU A 20 -41.43 -20.17 -30.09
N ARG A 21 -41.83 -21.40 -29.77
CA ARG A 21 -42.71 -22.22 -30.61
C ARG A 21 -44.06 -21.55 -30.84
N GLU A 22 -44.72 -21.08 -29.78
CA GLU A 22 -46.01 -20.38 -29.89
C GLU A 22 -45.90 -19.13 -30.75
N THR A 23 -44.80 -18.38 -30.61
CA THR A 23 -44.58 -17.14 -31.36
C THR A 23 -44.25 -17.41 -32.83
N VAL A 24 -43.41 -18.40 -33.13
CA VAL A 24 -43.15 -18.84 -34.51
C VAL A 24 -44.43 -19.34 -35.17
N ALA A 25 -45.27 -20.12 -34.46
CA ALA A 25 -46.55 -20.58 -34.97
C ALA A 25 -47.51 -19.41 -35.27
N ARG A 26 -47.59 -18.41 -34.37
CA ARG A 26 -48.39 -17.18 -34.59
C ARG A 26 -47.89 -16.39 -35.80
N VAL A 27 -46.57 -16.22 -35.96
CA VAL A 27 -45.97 -15.56 -37.12
C VAL A 27 -46.28 -16.33 -38.39
N LEU A 28 -46.06 -17.64 -38.44
CA LEU A 28 -46.38 -18.45 -39.62
C LEU A 28 -47.87 -18.40 -39.99
N ALA A 29 -48.78 -18.34 -39.00
CA ALA A 29 -50.21 -18.22 -39.20
C ALA A 29 -50.63 -16.81 -39.68
N ALA A 30 -50.05 -15.75 -39.12
CA ALA A 30 -50.34 -14.35 -39.49
C ALA A 30 -49.87 -14.02 -40.92
N TYR A 31 -48.82 -14.66 -41.40
CA TYR A 31 -48.28 -14.50 -42.77
C TYR A 31 -49.04 -15.33 -43.83
N GLY A 32 -50.28 -15.75 -43.56
CA GLY A 32 -51.10 -16.59 -44.43
C GLY A 32 -51.64 -15.91 -45.71
N SER A 33 -51.34 -16.55 -46.86
CA SER A 33 -51.89 -16.39 -48.23
C SER A 33 -51.41 -15.27 -49.17
N ALA A 34 -50.57 -14.32 -48.75
CA ALA A 34 -50.01 -13.31 -49.65
C ALA A 34 -48.48 -13.46 -49.79
N THR A 35 -47.99 -13.49 -51.03
CA THR A 35 -46.58 -13.54 -51.48
C THR A 35 -45.95 -14.94 -51.62
N ALA A 36 -46.20 -15.55 -52.78
CA ALA A 36 -45.51 -16.74 -53.28
C ALA A 36 -44.34 -16.42 -54.24
N ASP A 37 -44.01 -15.15 -54.52
CA ASP A 37 -42.92 -14.80 -55.44
C ASP A 37 -42.22 -13.51 -55.00
N ASP A 38 -41.00 -13.60 -54.48
CA ASP A 38 -40.05 -12.47 -54.44
C ASP A 38 -38.64 -12.97 -54.88
N PRO A 39 -38.09 -12.50 -56.02
CA PRO A 39 -36.92 -13.09 -56.68
C PRO A 39 -35.55 -12.81 -56.04
N PHE A 40 -35.48 -12.07 -54.93
CA PHE A 40 -34.20 -11.69 -54.28
C PHE A 40 -33.82 -12.55 -53.05
N ARG A 41 -34.43 -13.73 -52.87
CA ARG A 41 -34.26 -14.62 -51.69
C ARG A 41 -32.95 -15.42 -51.63
N GLY A 42 -31.80 -14.76 -51.72
CA GLY A 42 -30.48 -15.35 -51.44
C GLY A 42 -29.93 -15.06 -50.04
N LEU A 43 -30.65 -14.28 -49.22
CA LEU A 43 -30.16 -13.70 -47.96
C LEU A 43 -31.09 -13.92 -46.75
N TYR A 44 -32.08 -14.82 -46.83
CA TYR A 44 -33.08 -15.06 -45.76
C TYR A 44 -33.14 -16.53 -45.33
N ILE A 45 -33.30 -16.77 -44.02
CA ILE A 45 -33.63 -18.09 -43.46
C ILE A 45 -35.05 -18.46 -43.93
N SER A 46 -35.20 -19.54 -44.71
CA SER A 46 -36.48 -19.87 -45.33
C SER A 46 -37.46 -20.55 -44.35
N ARG A 47 -38.77 -20.47 -44.63
CA ARG A 47 -39.81 -21.19 -43.85
C ARG A 47 -39.51 -22.69 -43.75
N GLY A 48 -39.00 -23.29 -44.83
CA GLY A 48 -38.63 -24.71 -44.86
C GLY A 48 -37.43 -25.02 -43.98
N ASP A 49 -36.46 -24.10 -43.87
CA ASP A 49 -35.29 -24.29 -43.01
C ASP A 49 -35.65 -24.19 -41.52
N ILE A 50 -36.65 -23.38 -41.16
CA ILE A 50 -37.13 -23.26 -39.78
C ILE A 50 -38.06 -24.39 -39.40
N SER A 51 -38.95 -24.83 -40.30
CA SER A 51 -39.71 -26.06 -40.08
C SER A 51 -38.77 -27.22 -39.82
N ARG A 52 -37.73 -27.40 -40.66
CA ARG A 52 -36.71 -28.44 -40.43
C ARG A 52 -35.92 -28.24 -39.14
N LEU A 53 -35.62 -27.00 -38.75
CA LEU A 53 -34.92 -26.69 -37.50
C LEU A 53 -35.80 -26.99 -36.28
N LEU A 54 -37.10 -26.72 -36.35
CA LEU A 54 -38.07 -27.09 -35.31
C LEU A 54 -38.30 -28.60 -35.26
N ASP A 55 -38.38 -29.26 -36.42
CA ASP A 55 -38.50 -30.72 -36.52
C ASP A 55 -37.24 -31.42 -35.95
N ASP A 56 -36.03 -30.88 -36.21
CA ASP A 56 -34.77 -31.33 -35.61
C ASP A 56 -34.70 -31.02 -34.11
N TRP A 57 -35.22 -29.86 -33.68
CA TRP A 57 -35.36 -29.52 -32.27
C TRP A 57 -36.32 -30.47 -31.55
N ASP A 58 -37.41 -30.89 -32.20
CA ASP A 58 -38.38 -31.84 -31.66
C ASP A 58 -37.85 -33.27 -31.63
N ALA A 59 -37.03 -33.64 -32.62
CA ALA A 59 -36.32 -34.92 -32.65
C ALA A 59 -35.18 -34.97 -31.61
N HIS A 60 -34.52 -33.84 -31.34
CA HIS A 60 -33.39 -33.69 -30.43
C HIS A 60 -33.56 -32.47 -29.50
N PRO A 61 -34.50 -32.54 -28.53
CA PRO A 61 -34.79 -31.43 -27.64
C PRO A 61 -33.59 -31.12 -26.75
N VAL A 62 -33.21 -29.84 -26.69
CA VAL A 62 -32.10 -29.35 -25.85
C VAL A 62 -32.47 -29.44 -24.37
N PHE A 63 -33.74 -29.17 -24.07
CA PHE A 63 -34.33 -29.14 -22.73
C PHE A 63 -35.68 -29.86 -22.73
N ALA A 64 -36.12 -30.34 -21.57
CA ALA A 64 -37.42 -30.97 -21.42
C ALA A 64 -38.55 -29.95 -21.68
N ALA A 65 -39.54 -30.31 -22.50
CA ALA A 65 -40.66 -29.43 -22.81
C ALA A 65 -41.51 -29.18 -21.55
N ALA A 66 -41.75 -27.91 -21.22
CA ALA A 66 -42.68 -27.51 -20.17
C ALA A 66 -44.10 -27.42 -20.74
N GLU A 67 -45.07 -28.07 -20.09
CA GLU A 67 -46.49 -28.00 -20.48
C GLU A 67 -47.13 -26.70 -19.96
N GLY A 68 -47.76 -25.92 -20.85
CA GLY A 68 -48.56 -24.75 -20.51
C GLY A 68 -48.60 -23.69 -21.62
N SER A 69 -49.75 -23.02 -21.78
CA SER A 69 -49.93 -21.90 -22.72
C SER A 69 -49.83 -20.55 -22.01
N GLY A 70 -49.06 -19.60 -22.56
CA GLY A 70 -48.81 -18.26 -21.99
C GLY A 70 -47.47 -18.13 -21.26
N VAL A 71 -47.05 -16.91 -20.87
CA VAL A 71 -45.78 -16.67 -20.15
C VAL A 71 -45.87 -17.29 -18.75
N PRO A 72 -45.23 -18.44 -18.49
CA PRO A 72 -45.33 -19.10 -17.20
C PRO A 72 -44.49 -18.35 -16.15
N ALA A 73 -44.84 -18.51 -14.87
CA ALA A 73 -44.04 -17.99 -13.77
C ALA A 73 -42.69 -18.71 -13.73
N LEU A 74 -41.65 -18.08 -14.30
CA LEU A 74 -40.26 -18.56 -14.41
C LEU A 74 -39.72 -19.15 -13.10
N LEU A 75 -40.08 -18.55 -11.96
CA LEU A 75 -39.59 -18.97 -10.65
C LEU A 75 -40.23 -20.27 -10.12
N ASP A 76 -41.38 -20.67 -10.66
CA ASP A 76 -42.09 -21.88 -10.24
C ASP A 76 -41.38 -23.16 -10.72
N GLY A 77 -40.99 -24.01 -9.77
CA GLY A 77 -40.24 -25.25 -10.03
C GLY A 77 -38.71 -25.10 -9.94
N LEU A 78 -38.18 -23.88 -9.77
CA LEU A 78 -36.76 -23.67 -9.47
C LEU A 78 -36.48 -23.90 -7.97
N GLY A 79 -35.41 -24.65 -7.66
CA GLY A 79 -34.94 -24.82 -6.29
C GLY A 79 -34.59 -23.49 -5.62
N GLN A 80 -34.75 -23.40 -4.29
CA GLN A 80 -34.56 -22.15 -3.54
C GLN A 80 -33.15 -21.55 -3.71
N ASP A 81 -32.12 -22.39 -3.90
CA ASP A 81 -30.72 -21.98 -4.10
C ASP A 81 -30.31 -21.79 -5.57
N SER A 82 -31.27 -21.79 -6.49
CA SER A 82 -30.99 -21.56 -7.91
C SER A 82 -30.27 -20.23 -8.15
N ARG A 83 -29.29 -20.26 -9.07
CA ARG A 83 -28.50 -19.08 -9.44
C ARG A 83 -29.37 -17.92 -9.94
N LEU A 84 -30.47 -18.22 -10.63
CA LEU A 84 -31.47 -17.22 -11.04
C LEU A 84 -32.17 -16.56 -9.84
N ARG A 85 -32.54 -17.32 -8.80
CA ARG A 85 -33.13 -16.76 -7.57
C ARG A 85 -32.12 -15.96 -6.76
N ARG A 86 -30.84 -16.35 -6.76
CA ARG A 86 -29.75 -15.57 -6.15
C ARG A 86 -29.54 -14.24 -6.88
N LEU A 87 -29.49 -14.27 -8.21
CA LEU A 87 -29.43 -13.05 -9.05
C LEU A 87 -30.63 -12.12 -8.77
N ALA A 88 -31.83 -12.69 -8.67
CA ALA A 88 -33.05 -11.92 -8.37
C ALA A 88 -32.97 -11.23 -7.00
N ARG A 89 -32.54 -11.96 -5.97
CA ARG A 89 -32.37 -11.44 -4.61
C ARG A 89 -31.28 -10.37 -4.54
N ALA A 90 -30.13 -10.60 -5.17
CA ALA A 90 -28.98 -9.71 -5.13
C ALA A 90 -29.26 -8.32 -5.74
N TYR A 91 -30.07 -8.26 -6.80
CA TYR A 91 -30.33 -7.02 -7.54
C TYR A 91 -31.80 -6.56 -7.48
N GLY A 92 -32.64 -7.21 -6.68
CA GLY A 92 -34.07 -6.86 -6.55
C GLY A 92 -34.85 -7.01 -7.86
N LEU A 93 -34.53 -8.04 -8.66
CA LEU A 93 -35.13 -8.25 -9.98
C LEU A 93 -36.52 -8.87 -9.87
N CYS A 94 -37.45 -8.39 -10.70
CA CYS A 94 -38.75 -9.04 -10.84
C CYS A 94 -38.71 -10.18 -11.86
N GLU A 95 -39.76 -10.97 -11.93
CA GLU A 95 -39.83 -12.11 -12.84
C GLU A 95 -39.71 -11.71 -14.33
N ALA A 96 -40.24 -10.55 -14.70
CA ALA A 96 -40.06 -10.01 -16.06
C ALA A 96 -38.59 -9.68 -16.36
N ASP A 97 -37.84 -9.22 -15.37
CA ASP A 97 -36.41 -8.91 -15.53
C ASP A 97 -35.60 -10.21 -15.74
N LEU A 98 -35.95 -11.27 -15.00
CA LEU A 98 -35.32 -12.59 -15.16
C LEU A 98 -35.62 -13.21 -16.53
N TRP A 99 -36.83 -13.01 -17.05
CA TRP A 99 -37.16 -13.43 -18.42
C TRP A 99 -36.29 -12.75 -19.47
N LEU A 100 -36.04 -11.44 -19.32
CA LEU A 100 -35.12 -10.71 -20.20
C LEU A 100 -33.70 -11.27 -20.13
N VAL A 101 -33.25 -11.67 -18.92
CA VAL A 101 -31.95 -12.33 -18.74
C VAL A 101 -31.91 -13.69 -19.45
N VAL A 102 -32.95 -14.53 -19.30
CA VAL A 102 -33.01 -15.85 -19.95
C VAL A 102 -33.04 -15.75 -21.48
N ILE A 103 -33.81 -14.79 -22.03
CA ILE A 103 -33.85 -14.51 -23.47
C ILE A 103 -32.46 -14.08 -23.98
N ALA A 104 -31.76 -13.22 -23.25
CA ALA A 104 -30.43 -12.76 -23.64
C ALA A 104 -29.35 -13.84 -23.45
N LEU A 105 -29.54 -14.80 -22.54
CA LEU A 105 -28.63 -15.92 -22.28
C LEU A 105 -28.71 -17.02 -23.36
N ALA A 106 -29.88 -17.25 -23.95
CA ALA A 106 -30.12 -18.40 -24.82
C ALA A 106 -29.08 -18.59 -25.96
N PRO A 107 -28.63 -17.54 -26.68
CA PRO A 107 -27.60 -17.68 -27.71
C PRO A 107 -26.21 -18.06 -27.19
N GLU A 108 -25.91 -17.81 -25.91
CA GLU A 108 -24.67 -18.24 -25.26
C GLU A 108 -24.67 -19.74 -24.93
N VAL A 109 -25.87 -20.35 -24.87
CA VAL A 109 -26.06 -21.77 -24.58
C VAL A 109 -26.10 -22.59 -25.87
N ASP A 110 -26.84 -22.13 -26.89
CA ASP A 110 -26.96 -22.83 -28.17
C ASP A 110 -27.13 -21.85 -29.34
N LEU A 111 -26.34 -22.02 -30.39
CA LEU A 111 -26.39 -21.19 -31.61
C LEU A 111 -27.69 -21.35 -32.40
N ARG A 112 -28.50 -22.39 -32.16
CA ARG A 112 -29.83 -22.55 -32.76
C ARG A 112 -30.76 -21.39 -32.42
N TYR A 113 -30.62 -20.79 -31.23
CA TYR A 113 -31.39 -19.61 -30.84
C TYR A 113 -31.08 -18.39 -31.71
N GLU A 114 -29.83 -18.23 -32.19
CA GLU A 114 -29.46 -17.12 -33.09
C GLU A 114 -30.28 -17.15 -34.39
N ARG A 115 -30.51 -18.34 -34.94
CA ARG A 115 -31.29 -18.53 -36.18
C ARG A 115 -32.76 -18.21 -35.96
N LEU A 116 -33.32 -18.61 -34.82
CA LEU A 116 -34.71 -18.32 -34.46
C LEU A 116 -34.92 -16.82 -34.23
N TYR A 117 -33.98 -16.15 -33.54
CA TYR A 117 -34.04 -14.71 -33.33
C TYR A 117 -33.88 -13.91 -34.62
N ALA A 118 -32.99 -14.34 -35.51
CA ALA A 118 -32.85 -13.72 -36.83
C ALA A 118 -34.14 -13.81 -37.65
N PHE A 119 -34.84 -14.95 -37.61
CA PHE A 119 -36.12 -15.11 -38.29
C PHE A 119 -37.25 -14.28 -37.67
N LEU A 120 -37.40 -14.33 -36.35
CA LEU A 120 -38.47 -13.60 -35.66
C LEU A 120 -38.31 -12.07 -35.79
N GLN A 121 -37.10 -11.60 -36.09
CA GLN A 121 -36.81 -10.18 -36.33
C GLN A 121 -36.75 -9.82 -37.82
N ASP A 122 -36.99 -10.79 -38.71
CA ASP A 122 -36.91 -10.64 -40.16
C ASP A 122 -35.58 -10.04 -40.65
N ASP A 123 -34.47 -10.40 -39.98
CA ASP A 123 -33.12 -9.88 -40.29
C ASP A 123 -32.03 -10.90 -39.95
N VAL A 124 -31.37 -11.42 -40.98
CA VAL A 124 -30.30 -12.43 -40.84
C VAL A 124 -29.02 -11.89 -40.21
N SER A 125 -28.82 -10.57 -40.22
CA SER A 125 -27.70 -9.94 -39.52
C SER A 125 -27.92 -9.88 -38.01
N ARG A 126 -29.17 -9.98 -37.54
CA ARG A 126 -29.55 -9.90 -36.12
C ARG A 126 -29.59 -11.27 -35.45
N ARG A 127 -28.41 -11.71 -35.00
CA ARG A 127 -28.23 -12.98 -34.27
C ARG A 127 -28.59 -12.91 -32.78
N ARG A 128 -28.75 -11.70 -32.25
CA ARG A 128 -29.12 -11.43 -30.85
C ARG A 128 -30.55 -10.93 -30.76
N PRO A 129 -31.23 -11.14 -29.63
CA PRO A 129 -32.60 -10.64 -29.46
C PRO A 129 -32.59 -9.12 -29.31
N SER A 130 -33.39 -8.42 -30.11
CA SER A 130 -33.68 -7.01 -29.87
C SER A 130 -34.60 -6.83 -28.66
N VAL A 131 -34.58 -5.62 -28.11
CA VAL A 131 -35.54 -5.20 -27.09
C VAL A 131 -36.98 -5.40 -27.59
N ASP A 132 -37.27 -5.09 -28.85
CA ASP A 132 -38.62 -5.28 -29.40
C ASP A 132 -39.06 -6.74 -29.39
N LEU A 133 -38.18 -7.66 -29.82
CA LEU A 133 -38.44 -9.09 -29.83
C LEU A 133 -38.71 -9.58 -28.40
N ALA A 134 -37.82 -9.26 -27.46
CA ALA A 134 -37.94 -9.73 -26.08
C ALA A 134 -39.23 -9.25 -25.41
N LEU A 135 -39.59 -7.97 -25.62
CA LEU A 135 -40.85 -7.45 -25.08
C LEU A 135 -42.08 -8.05 -25.77
N THR A 136 -41.99 -8.40 -27.06
CA THR A 136 -43.08 -9.07 -27.80
C THR A 136 -43.28 -10.51 -27.35
N LEU A 137 -42.19 -11.22 -27.00
CA LEU A 137 -42.27 -12.57 -26.43
C LEU A 137 -42.95 -12.58 -25.06
N LEU A 138 -42.75 -11.53 -24.27
CA LEU A 138 -43.23 -11.46 -22.88
C LEU A 138 -44.59 -10.79 -22.73
N SER A 139 -45.07 -10.06 -23.74
CA SER A 139 -46.31 -9.28 -23.66
C SER A 139 -47.43 -9.83 -24.54
N ALA A 140 -48.62 -9.92 -23.96
CA ALA A 140 -49.83 -10.29 -24.71
C ALA A 140 -50.45 -9.08 -25.43
N ASP A 141 -50.28 -7.88 -24.89
CA ASP A 141 -50.84 -6.64 -25.45
C ASP A 141 -49.80 -5.48 -25.55
N PRO A 142 -50.10 -4.42 -26.32
CA PRO A 142 -49.20 -3.26 -26.45
C PRO A 142 -49.03 -2.45 -25.16
N ALA A 143 -49.98 -2.48 -24.23
CA ALA A 143 -49.91 -1.72 -22.98
C ALA A 143 -48.89 -2.33 -22.01
N GLU A 144 -48.89 -3.66 -21.90
CA GLU A 144 -47.87 -4.45 -21.19
C GLU A 144 -46.49 -4.29 -21.83
N LYS A 145 -46.41 -4.27 -23.17
CA LYS A 145 -45.15 -4.01 -23.90
C LYS A 145 -44.54 -2.67 -23.48
N LEU A 146 -45.36 -1.61 -23.38
CA LEU A 146 -44.92 -0.29 -22.93
C LEU A 146 -44.53 -0.30 -21.43
N ALA A 147 -45.30 -0.96 -20.57
CA ALA A 147 -45.00 -1.07 -19.15
C ALA A 147 -43.68 -1.81 -18.88
N ARG A 148 -43.41 -2.90 -19.63
CA ARG A 148 -42.15 -3.65 -19.55
C ARG A 148 -40.98 -2.88 -20.19
N GLN A 149 -41.21 -2.01 -21.16
CA GLN A 149 -40.17 -1.14 -21.72
C GLN A 149 -39.52 -0.23 -20.66
N ALA A 150 -40.28 0.19 -19.64
CA ALA A 150 -39.75 0.98 -18.52
C ALA A 150 -38.64 0.24 -17.75
N ARG A 151 -38.59 -1.11 -17.80
CA ARG A 151 -37.57 -1.96 -17.16
C ARG A 151 -36.23 -1.99 -17.91
N LEU A 152 -36.16 -1.39 -19.09
CA LEU A 152 -34.94 -1.26 -19.90
C LEU A 152 -34.48 0.20 -20.02
N THR A 153 -35.00 1.08 -19.16
CA THR A 153 -34.53 2.46 -19.02
C THR A 153 -33.23 2.50 -18.19
N GLY A 154 -32.50 3.61 -18.25
CA GLY A 154 -31.19 3.73 -17.58
C GLY A 154 -31.24 3.55 -16.06
N ASP A 155 -32.36 3.87 -15.42
CA ASP A 155 -32.53 3.74 -13.96
C ASP A 155 -33.06 2.36 -13.54
N ALA A 156 -33.47 1.52 -14.50
CA ALA A 156 -34.00 0.20 -14.21
C ALA A 156 -32.89 -0.75 -13.73
N PRO A 157 -33.18 -1.70 -12.83
CA PRO A 157 -32.16 -2.55 -12.20
C PRO A 157 -31.21 -3.25 -13.18
N LEU A 158 -31.73 -3.80 -14.28
CA LEU A 158 -30.96 -4.52 -15.28
C LEU A 158 -29.88 -3.66 -15.96
N VAL A 159 -30.21 -2.40 -16.29
CA VAL A 159 -29.31 -1.47 -16.98
C VAL A 159 -28.44 -0.72 -15.97
N ARG A 160 -29.02 -0.27 -14.86
CA ARG A 160 -28.33 0.44 -13.77
C ARG A 160 -27.18 -0.38 -13.20
N HIS A 161 -27.42 -1.67 -12.96
CA HIS A 161 -26.39 -2.59 -12.47
C HIS A 161 -25.53 -3.18 -13.59
N GLY A 162 -25.79 -2.82 -14.86
CA GLY A 162 -25.03 -3.29 -16.01
C GLY A 162 -25.11 -4.80 -16.25
N LEU A 163 -26.19 -5.45 -15.82
CA LEU A 163 -26.43 -6.88 -16.07
C LEU A 163 -26.75 -7.13 -17.55
N ILE A 164 -27.40 -6.16 -18.18
CA ILE A 164 -27.70 -6.14 -19.61
C ILE A 164 -27.14 -4.87 -20.23
N GLY A 165 -26.30 -5.04 -21.25
CA GLY A 165 -25.88 -3.98 -22.16
C GLY A 165 -26.89 -3.80 -23.30
N LEU A 166 -27.12 -2.53 -23.66
CA LEU A 166 -27.93 -2.14 -24.82
C LEU A 166 -27.05 -1.41 -25.84
N PRO A 167 -26.10 -2.11 -26.51
CA PRO A 167 -25.26 -1.49 -27.52
C PRO A 167 -26.13 -0.96 -28.67
N ALA A 168 -25.87 0.28 -29.07
CA ALA A 168 -26.39 0.82 -30.32
C ALA A 168 -25.68 0.12 -31.50
N GLU A 169 -26.37 -0.04 -32.63
CA GLU A 169 -25.75 -0.49 -33.86
C GLU A 169 -24.60 0.46 -34.25
N ALA A 170 -23.50 -0.11 -34.76
CA ALA A 170 -22.22 0.55 -35.01
C ALA A 170 -22.26 1.76 -35.98
N GLN A 171 -23.44 2.17 -36.46
CA GLN A 171 -23.63 3.20 -37.49
C GLN A 171 -24.66 4.29 -37.12
N SER A 172 -25.28 4.26 -35.94
CA SER A 172 -26.37 5.18 -35.58
C SER A 172 -26.12 5.96 -34.28
N ILE A 173 -26.05 7.29 -34.39
CA ILE A 173 -25.83 8.24 -33.27
C ILE A 173 -27.01 8.24 -32.27
N ARG A 174 -28.19 7.75 -32.68
CA ARG A 174 -29.37 7.54 -31.83
C ARG A 174 -30.14 6.30 -32.29
N CYS A 175 -29.85 5.14 -31.70
CA CYS A 175 -30.65 3.94 -31.89
C CYS A 175 -31.91 4.01 -30.99
N PRO A 176 -33.14 3.86 -31.53
CA PRO A 176 -34.33 3.77 -30.70
C PRO A 176 -34.27 2.50 -29.83
N LEU A 177 -34.72 2.60 -28.56
CA LEU A 177 -34.66 1.50 -27.58
C LEU A 177 -35.13 0.13 -28.13
N PRO A 178 -36.26 0.02 -28.86
CA PRO A 178 -36.71 -1.27 -29.41
C PRO A 178 -35.73 -1.93 -30.38
N ALA A 179 -34.87 -1.14 -31.06
CA ALA A 179 -33.89 -1.65 -32.02
C ALA A 179 -32.55 -2.04 -31.38
N CYS A 180 -32.32 -1.69 -30.09
CA CYS A 180 -31.12 -2.11 -29.39
C CYS A 180 -31.11 -3.62 -29.18
N SER A 181 -29.92 -4.24 -29.29
CA SER A 181 -29.73 -5.65 -28.95
C SER A 181 -29.58 -5.83 -27.44
N LEU A 182 -30.15 -6.90 -26.90
CA LEU A 182 -29.94 -7.31 -25.51
C LEU A 182 -28.69 -8.18 -25.43
N VAL A 183 -27.69 -7.71 -24.69
CA VAL A 183 -26.43 -8.44 -24.47
C VAL A 183 -26.23 -8.60 -22.97
N LEU A 184 -26.07 -9.84 -22.49
CA LEU A 184 -25.71 -10.08 -21.10
C LEU A 184 -24.24 -9.74 -20.84
N ASP A 185 -23.99 -9.23 -19.63
CA ASP A 185 -22.64 -9.12 -19.13
C ASP A 185 -21.97 -10.50 -18.96
N ARG A 186 -20.67 -10.58 -19.25
CA ARG A 186 -19.91 -11.83 -19.23
C ARG A 186 -19.87 -12.48 -17.84
N ALA A 187 -19.82 -11.68 -16.77
CA ALA A 187 -19.82 -12.19 -15.39
C ALA A 187 -21.15 -12.89 -15.07
N VAL A 188 -22.27 -12.32 -15.54
CA VAL A 188 -23.60 -12.90 -15.38
C VAL A 188 -23.73 -14.20 -16.17
N VAL A 189 -23.23 -14.26 -17.41
CA VAL A 189 -23.19 -15.49 -18.22
C VAL A 189 -22.39 -16.58 -17.52
N HIS A 190 -21.17 -16.28 -17.06
CA HIS A 190 -20.33 -17.24 -16.32
C HIS A 190 -21.04 -17.76 -15.07
N HIS A 191 -21.63 -16.86 -14.28
CA HIS A 191 -22.37 -17.23 -13.08
C HIS A 191 -23.54 -18.16 -13.43
N LEU A 192 -24.41 -17.80 -14.38
CA LEU A 192 -25.58 -18.62 -14.72
C LEU A 192 -25.21 -19.99 -15.31
N LEU A 193 -24.11 -20.07 -16.07
CA LEU A 193 -23.63 -21.32 -16.67
C LEU A 193 -22.84 -22.23 -15.71
N GLY A 194 -22.66 -21.85 -14.44
CA GLY A 194 -21.96 -22.71 -13.48
C GLY A 194 -20.44 -22.53 -13.46
N ARG A 195 -19.90 -21.50 -14.11
CA ARG A 195 -18.46 -21.23 -14.16
C ARG A 195 -18.07 -20.37 -12.97
N ASP A 196 -17.50 -20.99 -11.95
CA ASP A 196 -17.15 -20.30 -10.70
C ASP A 196 -15.75 -19.63 -10.73
N GLU A 197 -15.03 -19.75 -11.85
CA GLU A 197 -13.73 -19.11 -12.10
C GLU A 197 -13.85 -17.59 -12.28
N LEU A 198 -12.77 -16.86 -11.98
CA LEU A 198 -12.67 -15.42 -12.22
C LEU A 198 -12.70 -15.12 -13.72
N ILE A 199 -13.37 -14.04 -14.13
CA ILE A 199 -13.39 -13.64 -15.55
C ILE A 199 -12.01 -13.14 -16.00
N ALA A 200 -11.66 -13.36 -17.27
CA ALA A 200 -10.33 -13.03 -17.79
C ALA A 200 -9.99 -11.54 -17.65
N GLU A 201 -11.00 -10.67 -17.65
CA GLU A 201 -10.85 -9.22 -17.52
C GLU A 201 -10.47 -8.76 -16.11
N THR A 202 -10.75 -9.56 -15.08
CA THR A 202 -10.49 -9.23 -13.67
C THR A 202 -9.37 -10.08 -13.06
N ARG A 203 -9.11 -11.27 -13.62
CA ARG A 203 -8.16 -12.28 -13.13
C ARG A 203 -6.74 -11.75 -12.84
N ASP A 204 -6.28 -10.74 -13.56
CA ASP A 204 -4.92 -10.19 -13.39
C ASP A 204 -4.77 -9.38 -12.08
N PHE A 205 -5.88 -8.93 -11.49
CA PHE A 205 -5.88 -8.05 -10.31
C PHE A 205 -6.93 -8.43 -9.27
N THR A 206 -7.63 -9.56 -9.44
CA THR A 206 -8.57 -10.11 -8.45
C THR A 206 -8.15 -11.51 -8.01
N GLU A 207 -8.36 -11.79 -6.73
CA GLU A 207 -8.05 -13.06 -6.10
C GLU A 207 -9.23 -13.53 -5.25
N LEU A 208 -9.60 -14.80 -5.41
CA LEU A 208 -10.68 -15.42 -4.64
C LEU A 208 -10.09 -16.23 -3.49
N LEU A 209 -10.27 -15.73 -2.26
CA LEU A 209 -9.77 -16.36 -1.05
C LEU A 209 -10.88 -17.09 -0.30
N ARG A 210 -10.53 -18.25 0.27
CA ARG A 210 -11.41 -19.09 1.12
C ARG A 210 -10.72 -19.36 2.46
N GLY A 211 -11.52 -19.55 3.53
CA GLY A 211 -11.07 -19.58 4.92
C GLY A 211 -10.01 -20.64 5.28
N GLU A 212 -9.82 -21.69 4.48
CA GLU A 212 -8.78 -22.72 4.76
C GLU A 212 -7.34 -22.16 4.76
N GLU A 213 -7.12 -20.98 4.18
CA GLU A 213 -5.81 -20.28 4.16
C GLU A 213 -5.67 -19.25 5.30
N ALA A 214 -6.70 -19.05 6.13
CA ALA A 214 -6.70 -18.05 7.19
C ALA A 214 -5.97 -18.55 8.44
N GLU A 215 -4.71 -18.16 8.59
CA GLU A 215 -4.00 -18.38 9.84
C GLU A 215 -4.66 -17.58 10.99
N ALA A 216 -4.99 -18.26 12.10
CA ALA A 216 -5.74 -17.65 13.20
C ALA A 216 -5.07 -16.37 13.75
N LEU A 217 -5.74 -15.24 13.55
CA LEU A 217 -5.33 -13.96 14.11
C LEU A 217 -5.43 -14.00 15.65
N PRO A 218 -4.48 -13.40 16.38
CA PRO A 218 -4.59 -13.29 17.84
C PRO A 218 -5.87 -12.54 18.21
N ALA A 219 -6.55 -12.99 19.27
CA ALA A 219 -7.76 -12.33 19.78
C ALA A 219 -7.53 -10.84 20.13
N GLU A 220 -6.29 -10.44 20.42
CA GLU A 220 -5.91 -9.05 20.68
C GLU A 220 -5.98 -8.14 19.44
N VAL A 221 -5.89 -8.70 18.22
CA VAL A 221 -6.00 -7.95 16.94
C VAL A 221 -7.46 -7.64 16.60
N ILE A 222 -8.40 -8.34 17.25
CA ILE A 222 -9.82 -8.28 16.92
C ILE A 222 -10.73 -7.64 18.02
N PRO A 223 -10.43 -6.49 18.67
CA PRO A 223 -11.32 -5.99 19.73
C PRO A 223 -12.54 -5.19 19.23
N HIS A 224 -12.51 -4.61 18.01
CA HIS A 224 -13.58 -3.72 17.52
C HIS A 224 -14.32 -4.22 16.27
N ALA A 225 -13.64 -4.90 15.34
CA ALA A 225 -14.25 -5.37 14.08
C ALA A 225 -15.26 -6.53 14.30
N ILE A 226 -15.01 -7.43 15.27
CA ILE A 226 -15.90 -8.54 15.62
C ILE A 226 -17.30 -8.06 16.04
N ARG A 227 -17.43 -6.88 16.64
CA ARG A 227 -18.75 -6.35 17.04
C ARG A 227 -19.64 -5.99 15.86
N LEU A 228 -19.09 -5.91 14.65
CA LEU A 228 -19.80 -5.61 13.40
C LEU A 228 -20.14 -6.87 12.60
N LEU A 229 -19.65 -8.06 13.01
CA LEU A 229 -19.96 -9.36 12.40
C LEU A 229 -21.47 -9.61 12.21
N PRO A 230 -22.37 -9.27 13.16
CA PRO A 230 -23.80 -9.49 12.98
C PRO A 230 -24.41 -8.67 11.83
N ARG A 231 -23.69 -7.66 11.30
CA ARG A 231 -24.12 -6.81 10.19
C ARG A 231 -23.47 -7.17 8.85
N LEU A 232 -22.49 -8.07 8.84
CA LEU A 232 -21.86 -8.60 7.62
C LEU A 232 -22.68 -9.74 7.00
N VAL A 233 -23.49 -10.41 7.82
CA VAL A 233 -24.52 -11.34 7.37
C VAL A 233 -25.79 -10.53 7.12
N PRO A 234 -26.28 -10.38 5.87
CA PRO A 234 -27.61 -9.84 5.66
C PRO A 234 -28.60 -10.82 6.32
N GLU A 235 -29.28 -10.37 7.37
CA GLU A 235 -30.48 -11.06 7.85
C GLU A 235 -31.43 -11.19 6.65
N ALA A 236 -31.89 -12.41 6.40
CA ALA A 236 -32.64 -12.78 5.21
C ALA A 236 -34.09 -12.26 5.18
N ASP A 237 -34.50 -11.40 6.12
CA ASP A 237 -35.87 -10.93 6.20
C ASP A 237 -36.00 -9.43 5.89
N GLU A 238 -36.77 -9.19 4.83
CA GLU A 238 -37.58 -8.00 4.54
C GLU A 238 -36.86 -6.64 4.44
N GLY A 239 -36.45 -6.32 3.20
CA GLY A 239 -36.59 -4.98 2.64
C GLY A 239 -35.83 -3.83 3.32
N GLY A 240 -34.59 -3.58 2.86
CA GLY A 240 -34.00 -2.24 2.95
C GLY A 240 -32.76 -2.08 3.84
N THR A 241 -31.98 -3.13 4.05
CA THR A 241 -30.66 -2.99 4.71
C THR A 241 -29.66 -2.30 3.79
N GLU A 242 -29.22 -1.09 4.16
CA GLU A 242 -28.13 -0.38 3.48
C GLU A 242 -26.87 -1.28 3.45
N PRO A 243 -26.13 -1.33 2.34
CA PRO A 243 -24.93 -2.17 2.23
C PRO A 243 -23.86 -1.73 3.22
N LEU A 244 -23.30 -2.67 3.98
CA LEU A 244 -22.26 -2.40 4.95
C LEU A 244 -20.94 -2.06 4.23
N ARG A 245 -20.45 -0.85 4.47
CA ARG A 245 -19.18 -0.36 3.92
C ARG A 245 -18.20 -0.10 5.06
N LEU A 246 -17.06 -0.78 5.04
CA LEU A 246 -15.98 -0.62 6.00
C LEU A 246 -14.77 0.00 5.32
N TYR A 247 -14.07 0.88 6.03
CA TYR A 247 -12.77 1.39 5.62
C TYR A 247 -11.73 1.01 6.67
N PHE A 248 -10.74 0.21 6.29
CA PHE A 248 -9.63 -0.20 7.14
C PHE A 248 -8.50 0.81 7.01
N SER A 249 -8.34 1.64 8.03
CA SER A 249 -7.25 2.61 8.13
C SER A 249 -6.09 2.02 8.91
N GLY A 250 -4.86 2.21 8.46
CA GLY A 250 -3.67 1.74 9.15
C GLY A 250 -2.48 1.51 8.23
N PRO A 251 -1.29 1.25 8.78
CA PRO A 251 -0.09 1.00 7.99
C PRO A 251 -0.32 -0.15 7.00
N PRO A 252 0.41 -0.16 5.87
CA PRO A 252 0.33 -1.26 4.92
C PRO A 252 0.72 -2.57 5.62
N GLY A 253 0.00 -3.64 5.30
CA GLY A 253 0.20 -4.93 5.95
C GLY A 253 -0.89 -5.94 5.63
N ALA A 254 -0.52 -7.23 5.68
CA ALA A 254 -1.40 -8.37 5.53
C ALA A 254 -2.41 -8.49 6.68
N VAL A 255 -2.20 -7.85 7.84
CA VAL A 255 -3.17 -7.85 8.96
C VAL A 255 -4.57 -7.39 8.52
N LYS A 256 -4.66 -6.34 7.70
CA LYS A 256 -5.94 -5.79 7.21
C LYS A 256 -6.66 -6.82 6.33
N ARG A 257 -5.92 -7.43 5.40
CA ARG A 257 -6.41 -8.48 4.50
C ARG A 257 -6.79 -9.76 5.25
N ARG A 258 -5.96 -10.23 6.17
CA ARG A 258 -6.23 -11.39 7.05
C ARG A 258 -7.48 -11.15 7.91
N THR A 259 -7.67 -9.93 8.42
CA THR A 259 -8.86 -9.57 9.21
C THR A 259 -10.11 -9.55 8.32
N ALA A 260 -10.01 -9.03 7.10
CA ALA A 260 -11.12 -9.08 6.15
C ALA A 260 -11.50 -10.52 5.77
N LEU A 261 -10.51 -11.40 5.61
CA LEU A 261 -10.73 -12.83 5.34
C LEU A 261 -11.43 -13.51 6.52
N ALA A 262 -10.95 -13.31 7.75
CA ALA A 262 -11.57 -13.86 8.95
C ALA A 262 -13.03 -13.38 9.11
N LEU A 263 -13.30 -12.11 8.84
CA LEU A 263 -14.67 -11.56 8.86
C LEU A 263 -15.57 -12.17 7.79
N ALA A 264 -15.04 -12.48 6.60
CA ALA A 264 -15.80 -13.13 5.53
C ALA A 264 -16.11 -14.59 5.89
N GLU A 265 -15.14 -15.31 6.45
CA GLU A 265 -15.29 -16.70 6.88
C GLU A 265 -16.32 -16.85 8.01
N ASP A 266 -16.26 -15.99 9.03
CA ASP A 266 -17.20 -16.00 10.15
C ASP A 266 -18.63 -15.65 9.69
N ALA A 267 -18.76 -14.95 8.56
CA ALA A 267 -20.01 -14.69 7.86
C ALA A 267 -20.43 -15.81 6.87
N GLY A 268 -19.64 -16.89 6.75
CA GLY A 268 -19.89 -18.01 5.83
C GLY A 268 -19.69 -17.66 4.35
N ARG A 269 -18.92 -16.62 4.03
CA ARG A 269 -18.73 -16.06 2.69
C ARG A 269 -17.29 -16.15 2.23
N SER A 270 -17.08 -16.14 0.91
CA SER A 270 -15.75 -16.00 0.31
C SER A 270 -15.32 -14.53 0.26
N LEU A 271 -14.00 -14.29 0.14
CA LEU A 271 -13.44 -12.95 -0.01
C LEU A 271 -12.93 -12.77 -1.44
N VAL A 272 -13.39 -11.72 -2.13
CA VAL A 272 -12.80 -11.28 -3.39
C VAL A 272 -11.86 -10.12 -3.09
N ALA A 273 -10.56 -10.40 -3.09
CA ALA A 273 -9.51 -9.41 -2.90
C ALA A 273 -9.14 -8.76 -4.24
N VAL A 274 -8.97 -7.44 -4.25
CA VAL A 274 -8.72 -6.63 -5.44
C VAL A 274 -7.48 -5.78 -5.21
N ASP A 275 -6.51 -5.92 -6.10
CA ASP A 275 -5.37 -5.01 -6.18
C ASP A 275 -5.74 -3.78 -7.01
N LEU A 276 -6.01 -2.67 -6.32
CA LEU A 276 -6.38 -1.40 -6.93
C LEU A 276 -5.22 -0.80 -7.73
N GLU A 277 -3.97 -1.06 -7.36
CA GLU A 277 -2.81 -0.55 -8.09
C GLU A 277 -2.69 -1.24 -9.45
N ALA A 278 -2.79 -2.56 -9.49
CA ALA A 278 -2.78 -3.32 -10.73
C ALA A 278 -3.98 -2.96 -11.63
N ALA A 279 -5.18 -2.82 -11.04
CA ALA A 279 -6.40 -2.48 -11.77
C ALA A 279 -6.34 -1.11 -12.49
N THR A 280 -5.64 -0.13 -11.90
CA THR A 280 -5.53 1.22 -12.47
C THR A 280 -4.70 1.32 -13.76
N ARG A 281 -3.97 0.26 -14.13
CA ARG A 281 -3.10 0.23 -15.33
C ARG A 281 -3.89 0.09 -16.64
N GLY A 282 -5.13 -0.41 -16.59
CA GLY A 282 -6.00 -0.57 -17.75
C GLY A 282 -7.04 0.55 -17.89
N ASP A 283 -7.55 0.75 -19.11
CA ASP A 283 -8.62 1.74 -19.41
C ASP A 283 -10.03 1.12 -19.47
N ALA A 284 -10.14 -0.18 -19.19
CA ALA A 284 -11.41 -0.91 -19.14
C ALA A 284 -12.28 -0.46 -17.95
N ASP A 285 -13.60 -0.67 -18.03
CA ASP A 285 -14.56 -0.42 -16.93
C ASP A 285 -14.49 -1.52 -15.85
N TRP A 286 -13.28 -1.74 -15.33
CA TRP A 286 -12.98 -2.75 -14.33
C TRP A 286 -13.75 -2.58 -13.00
N PRO A 287 -14.08 -1.36 -12.49
CA PRO A 287 -14.77 -1.24 -11.21
C PRO A 287 -16.12 -1.95 -11.20
N ARG A 288 -16.88 -1.81 -12.29
CA ARG A 288 -18.18 -2.45 -12.42
C ARG A 288 -18.03 -3.97 -12.45
N ALA A 289 -17.14 -4.49 -13.28
CA ALA A 289 -16.93 -5.93 -13.46
C ALA A 289 -16.60 -6.62 -12.12
N VAL A 290 -15.66 -6.07 -11.36
CA VAL A 290 -15.26 -6.61 -10.05
C VAL A 290 -16.41 -6.61 -9.03
N LEU A 291 -17.15 -5.52 -8.95
CA LEU A 291 -18.25 -5.38 -8.00
C LEU A 291 -19.42 -6.29 -8.34
N GLN A 292 -19.72 -6.46 -9.63
CA GLN A 292 -20.68 -7.47 -10.10
C GLN A 292 -20.21 -8.87 -9.75
N GLU A 293 -18.92 -9.14 -9.96
CA GLU A 293 -18.32 -10.44 -9.70
C GLU A 293 -18.42 -10.86 -8.23
N ALA A 294 -18.17 -9.92 -7.32
CA ALA A 294 -18.34 -10.10 -5.87
C ALA A 294 -19.82 -10.29 -5.48
N SER A 295 -20.74 -9.48 -6.03
CA SER A 295 -22.18 -9.60 -5.78
C SER A 295 -22.75 -10.95 -6.22
N LEU A 296 -22.38 -11.43 -7.41
CA LEU A 296 -22.86 -12.70 -7.97
C LEU A 296 -22.42 -13.91 -7.14
N ARG A 297 -21.26 -13.83 -6.47
CA ARG A 297 -20.73 -14.88 -5.59
C ARG A 297 -21.17 -14.74 -4.14
N GLU A 298 -21.97 -13.71 -3.82
CA GLU A 298 -22.32 -13.31 -2.45
C GLU A 298 -21.07 -13.11 -1.56
N ALA A 299 -19.93 -12.80 -2.20
CA ALA A 299 -18.63 -12.64 -1.57
C ALA A 299 -18.49 -11.26 -0.93
N VAL A 300 -17.64 -11.16 0.10
CA VAL A 300 -17.21 -9.88 0.64
C VAL A 300 -16.13 -9.32 -0.27
N LEU A 301 -16.29 -8.08 -0.71
CA LEU A 301 -15.27 -7.38 -1.49
C LEU A 301 -14.20 -6.80 -0.56
N TYR A 302 -12.93 -7.05 -0.85
CA TYR A 302 -11.81 -6.38 -0.20
C TYR A 302 -10.93 -5.70 -1.25
N ALA A 303 -10.70 -4.39 -1.13
CA ALA A 303 -9.93 -3.62 -2.10
C ALA A 303 -8.76 -2.88 -1.43
N GLU A 304 -7.54 -3.11 -1.93
CA GLU A 304 -6.30 -2.51 -1.41
C GLU A 304 -5.29 -2.16 -2.52
N PRO A 305 -4.43 -1.15 -2.35
CA PRO A 305 -4.59 0.00 -1.45
C PRO A 305 -5.44 1.11 -2.09
N TYR A 306 -6.38 1.71 -1.35
CA TYR A 306 -7.18 2.84 -1.83
C TYR A 306 -6.32 4.07 -2.12
N ASP A 307 -5.18 4.20 -1.46
CA ASP A 307 -4.20 5.26 -1.70
C ASP A 307 -3.75 5.34 -3.17
N ALA A 308 -3.76 4.21 -3.89
CA ALA A 308 -3.48 4.15 -5.32
C ALA A 308 -4.45 5.00 -6.17
N LEU A 309 -5.63 5.36 -5.66
CA LEU A 309 -6.65 6.16 -6.36
C LEU A 309 -6.62 7.66 -6.00
N LEU A 310 -5.76 8.09 -5.07
CA LEU A 310 -5.76 9.47 -4.56
C LEU A 310 -5.04 10.47 -5.47
N GLY A 311 -4.14 10.02 -6.36
CA GLY A 311 -3.37 10.89 -7.25
C GLY A 311 -4.23 11.72 -8.20
N GLU A 312 -3.79 12.93 -8.54
CA GLU A 312 -4.55 13.87 -9.40
C GLU A 312 -4.90 13.26 -10.76
N GLU A 313 -3.96 12.58 -11.40
CA GLU A 313 -4.14 11.88 -12.69
C GLU A 313 -5.20 10.76 -12.61
N ARG A 314 -5.43 10.19 -11.43
CA ARG A 314 -6.33 9.05 -11.21
C ARG A 314 -7.72 9.46 -10.75
N THR A 315 -8.04 10.77 -10.74
CA THR A 315 -9.34 11.30 -10.31
C THR A 315 -10.52 10.69 -11.07
N ALA A 316 -10.39 10.48 -12.39
CA ALA A 316 -11.45 9.88 -13.20
C ALA A 316 -11.74 8.43 -12.79
N GLN A 317 -10.69 7.63 -12.55
CA GLN A 317 -10.81 6.25 -12.09
C GLN A 317 -11.38 6.18 -10.68
N ARG A 318 -10.95 7.06 -9.76
CA ARG A 318 -11.53 7.19 -8.41
C ARG A 318 -13.03 7.48 -8.45
N LEU A 319 -13.47 8.40 -9.31
CA LEU A 319 -14.90 8.71 -9.45
C LEU A 319 -15.70 7.53 -10.01
N ARG A 320 -15.14 6.76 -10.96
CA ARG A 320 -15.76 5.53 -11.48
C ARG A 320 -15.89 4.48 -10.38
N TRP A 321 -14.82 4.22 -9.63
CA TRP A 321 -14.82 3.31 -8.48
C TRP A 321 -15.85 3.72 -7.43
N ASN A 322 -15.85 4.97 -6.99
CA ASN A 322 -16.78 5.44 -5.96
C ASN A 322 -18.25 5.36 -6.40
N ARG A 323 -18.55 5.64 -7.68
CA ARG A 323 -19.90 5.45 -8.23
C ARG A 323 -20.32 3.98 -8.25
N ALA A 324 -19.41 3.10 -8.67
CA ALA A 324 -19.69 1.68 -8.72
C ALA A 324 -19.89 1.11 -7.29
N LEU A 325 -19.05 1.51 -6.33
CA LEU A 325 -19.16 1.13 -4.92
C LEU A 325 -20.45 1.66 -4.26
N ALA A 326 -20.88 2.87 -4.63
CA ALA A 326 -22.16 3.42 -4.17
C ALA A 326 -23.36 2.61 -4.69
N ALA A 327 -23.25 2.01 -5.87
CA ALA A 327 -24.28 1.16 -6.47
C ALA A 327 -24.20 -0.32 -6.04
N HIS A 328 -23.13 -0.73 -5.36
CA HIS A 328 -22.92 -2.09 -4.89
C HIS A 328 -23.82 -2.42 -3.70
N VAL A 329 -24.43 -3.60 -3.75
CA VAL A 329 -25.43 -4.09 -2.77
C VAL A 329 -24.79 -5.00 -1.71
N GLY A 330 -23.59 -5.53 -1.98
CA GLY A 330 -22.88 -6.42 -1.06
C GLY A 330 -22.04 -5.68 -0.01
N ALA A 331 -21.50 -6.46 0.93
CA ALA A 331 -20.54 -5.95 1.91
C ALA A 331 -19.20 -5.63 1.25
N SER A 332 -18.68 -4.43 1.50
CA SER A 332 -17.42 -3.98 0.91
C SER A 332 -16.46 -3.42 1.96
N ILE A 333 -15.21 -3.84 1.88
CA ILE A 333 -14.11 -3.40 2.74
C ILE A 333 -13.06 -2.74 1.85
N THR A 334 -12.76 -1.47 2.09
CA THR A 334 -11.67 -0.76 1.41
C THR A 334 -10.54 -0.51 2.40
N SER A 335 -9.29 -0.67 1.97
CA SER A 335 -8.10 -0.57 2.83
C SER A 335 -7.24 0.61 2.41
N GLY A 336 -6.77 1.43 3.36
CA GLY A 336 -5.89 2.56 3.06
C GLY A 336 -5.00 2.95 4.23
N THR A 337 -4.09 3.90 4.00
CA THR A 337 -3.15 4.38 5.02
C THR A 337 -3.69 5.54 5.85
N SER A 338 -4.55 6.38 5.25
CA SER A 338 -5.12 7.54 5.93
C SER A 338 -6.10 7.13 7.02
N ARG A 339 -6.02 7.79 8.20
CA ARG A 339 -7.03 7.67 9.27
C ARG A 339 -8.33 8.38 8.96
N SER A 340 -8.28 9.45 8.15
CA SER A 340 -9.49 10.12 7.69
C SER A 340 -10.11 9.34 6.55
N LEU A 341 -11.45 9.38 6.48
CA LEU A 341 -12.17 8.81 5.35
C LEU A 341 -11.73 9.52 4.05
N PRO A 342 -11.29 8.77 3.04
CA PRO A 342 -10.95 9.33 1.75
C PRO A 342 -12.15 9.99 1.06
N PRO A 343 -11.92 10.98 0.18
CA PRO A 343 -12.99 11.71 -0.50
C PRO A 343 -13.87 10.76 -1.33
N GLY A 344 -15.18 10.86 -1.13
CA GLY A 344 -16.22 10.05 -1.76
C GLY A 344 -16.74 8.94 -0.87
N LEU A 345 -15.90 8.32 -0.02
CA LEU A 345 -16.32 7.29 0.94
C LEU A 345 -17.08 7.90 2.13
N ASP A 346 -16.78 9.15 2.46
CA ASP A 346 -17.49 9.97 3.45
C ASP A 346 -18.98 10.11 3.15
N ALA A 347 -19.35 10.25 1.87
CA ALA A 347 -20.74 10.34 1.43
C ALA A 347 -21.52 9.02 1.49
N MET A 348 -20.84 7.87 1.67
CA MET A 348 -21.43 6.52 1.53
C MET A 348 -21.76 5.83 2.86
N ARG A 349 -21.87 6.58 3.97
CA ARG A 349 -22.07 6.04 5.34
C ARG A 349 -21.04 4.96 5.71
N THR A 350 -19.78 5.16 5.30
CA THR A 350 -18.70 4.21 5.54
C THR A 350 -18.24 4.25 7.00
N VAL A 351 -18.09 3.08 7.62
CA VAL A 351 -17.56 2.95 8.99
C VAL A 351 -16.04 2.74 8.91
N SER A 352 -15.28 3.64 9.53
CA SER A 352 -13.82 3.47 9.63
C SER A 352 -13.46 2.53 10.78
N VAL A 353 -12.56 1.59 10.51
CA VAL A 353 -11.92 0.72 11.49
C VAL A 353 -10.43 1.06 11.49
N ASP A 354 -9.92 1.47 12.65
CA ASP A 354 -8.51 1.80 12.82
C ASP A 354 -7.71 0.56 13.21
N PHE A 355 -6.66 0.29 12.45
CA PHE A 355 -5.63 -0.70 12.70
C PHE A 355 -4.35 0.05 13.08
N PRO A 356 -4.25 0.54 14.33
CA PRO A 356 -3.06 1.25 14.77
C PRO A 356 -1.86 0.30 14.83
N LEU A 357 -0.66 0.89 14.89
CA LEU A 357 0.52 0.12 15.26
C LEU A 357 0.29 -0.56 16.62
N PRO A 358 0.62 -1.85 16.76
CA PRO A 358 0.38 -2.60 17.98
C PRO A 358 1.05 -1.94 19.17
N ALA A 359 0.38 -1.91 20.33
CA ALA A 359 0.96 -1.36 21.54
C ALA A 359 2.15 -2.21 22.00
N ALA A 360 3.00 -1.67 22.86
CA ALA A 360 4.16 -2.41 23.39
C ALA A 360 3.82 -3.79 24.00
N PRO A 361 2.76 -3.96 24.82
CA PRO A 361 2.40 -5.29 25.34
C PRO A 361 1.99 -6.25 24.22
N ASP A 362 1.20 -5.80 23.24
CA ASP A 362 0.73 -6.62 22.13
C ASP A 362 1.90 -7.03 21.21
N ARG A 363 2.83 -6.10 20.95
CA ARG A 363 4.08 -6.40 20.21
C ARG A 363 4.91 -7.45 20.94
N ARG A 364 5.07 -7.32 22.26
CA ARG A 364 5.83 -8.28 23.07
C ARG A 364 5.21 -9.68 22.96
N ALA A 365 3.89 -9.78 23.12
CA ALA A 365 3.16 -11.05 22.99
C ALA A 365 3.30 -11.64 21.58
N TYR A 366 3.20 -10.82 20.53
CA TYR A 366 3.32 -11.28 19.16
C TYR A 366 4.74 -11.72 18.79
N TRP A 367 5.77 -10.98 19.20
CA TRP A 367 7.17 -11.39 19.07
C TRP A 367 7.40 -12.75 19.73
N GLN A 368 6.90 -12.94 20.95
CA GLN A 368 7.01 -14.22 21.65
C GLN A 368 6.35 -15.35 20.84
N ARG A 369 5.13 -15.14 20.34
CA ARG A 369 4.40 -16.12 19.53
C ARG A 369 5.15 -16.49 18.24
N CYS A 370 5.71 -15.51 17.53
CA CYS A 370 6.49 -15.76 16.32
C CYS A 370 7.79 -16.52 16.61
N LEU A 371 8.49 -16.17 17.69
CA LEU A 371 9.71 -16.86 18.11
C LEU A 371 9.42 -18.32 18.53
N GLU A 372 8.34 -18.56 19.29
CA GLU A 372 7.91 -19.91 19.70
C GLU A 372 7.57 -20.78 18.48
N ARG A 373 6.86 -20.23 17.49
CA ARG A 373 6.56 -20.91 16.22
C ARG A 373 7.80 -21.27 15.42
N ALA A 374 8.81 -20.40 15.45
CA ALA A 374 10.09 -20.64 14.80
C ALA A 374 11.04 -21.52 15.63
N GLY A 375 10.64 -21.97 16.83
CA GLY A 375 11.48 -22.76 17.73
C GLY A 375 12.65 -22.00 18.36
N VAL A 376 12.60 -20.66 18.38
CA VAL A 376 13.67 -19.80 18.91
C VAL A 376 13.40 -19.44 20.37
N CYS A 377 14.32 -19.79 21.27
CA CYS A 377 14.24 -19.39 22.67
C CYS A 377 15.01 -18.10 22.94
N LEU A 378 14.30 -16.99 23.17
CA LEU A 378 14.89 -15.70 23.58
C LEU A 378 14.55 -15.38 25.03
N PRO A 379 15.52 -14.97 25.88
CA PRO A 379 15.23 -14.53 27.25
C PRO A 379 14.32 -13.29 27.29
N ALA A 380 13.52 -13.16 28.36
CA ALA A 380 12.60 -12.03 28.56
C ALA A 380 13.24 -10.64 28.41
N PRO A 381 14.48 -10.37 28.89
CA PRO A 381 15.13 -9.08 28.66
C PRO A 381 15.39 -8.77 27.18
N GLY A 382 15.75 -9.77 26.38
CA GLY A 382 15.97 -9.58 24.94
C GLY A 382 14.67 -9.27 24.19
N LEU A 383 13.57 -9.90 24.60
CA LEU A 383 12.23 -9.64 24.06
C LEU A 383 11.76 -8.21 24.35
N ASP A 384 12.13 -7.68 25.53
CA ASP A 384 11.81 -6.31 25.94
C ASP A 384 12.61 -5.27 25.16
N VAL A 385 13.86 -5.61 24.85
CA VAL A 385 14.68 -4.82 23.93
C VAL A 385 14.03 -4.77 22.55
N LEU A 386 13.66 -5.92 21.95
CA LEU A 386 13.06 -5.94 20.61
C LEU A 386 11.71 -5.21 20.55
N SER A 387 10.79 -5.52 21.47
CA SER A 387 9.43 -4.95 21.49
C SER A 387 9.41 -3.46 21.88
N GLY A 388 10.34 -3.01 22.73
CA GLY A 388 10.46 -1.63 23.17
C GLY A 388 11.22 -0.75 22.17
N ARG A 389 12.31 -1.26 21.59
CA ARG A 389 13.15 -0.51 20.64
C ARG A 389 12.58 -0.44 19.22
N TYR A 390 11.88 -1.47 18.73
CA TYR A 390 11.34 -1.50 17.36
C TYR A 390 9.79 -1.41 17.35
N ARG A 391 9.24 -0.44 16.61
CA ARG A 391 7.79 -0.18 16.44
C ARG A 391 7.29 -0.82 15.14
N LEU A 392 7.44 -2.13 15.06
CA LEU A 392 7.04 -2.90 13.88
C LEU A 392 5.54 -3.22 13.87
N THR A 393 4.97 -3.34 12.67
CA THR A 393 3.68 -3.99 12.44
C THR A 393 3.79 -5.50 12.70
N PHE A 394 2.67 -6.19 12.88
CA PHE A 394 2.68 -7.64 13.06
C PHE A 394 3.34 -8.38 11.88
N ASP A 395 3.12 -7.94 10.65
CA ASP A 395 3.72 -8.56 9.45
C ASP A 395 5.23 -8.31 9.38
N GLN A 396 5.69 -7.13 9.80
CA GLN A 396 7.11 -6.82 9.91
C GLN A 396 7.79 -7.66 10.99
N ILE A 397 7.11 -7.94 12.11
CA ILE A 397 7.63 -8.84 13.15
C ILE A 397 7.82 -10.26 12.59
N GLU A 398 6.80 -10.78 11.90
CA GLU A 398 6.83 -12.11 11.28
C GLU A 398 7.97 -12.20 10.25
N SER A 399 8.09 -11.18 9.40
CA SER A 399 9.15 -11.07 8.40
C SER A 399 10.54 -10.94 9.02
N ALA A 400 10.67 -10.21 10.14
CA ALA A 400 11.93 -10.07 10.86
C ALA A 400 12.39 -11.40 11.47
N VAL A 401 11.48 -12.17 12.09
CA VAL A 401 11.79 -13.50 12.63
C VAL A 401 12.17 -14.47 11.50
N SER A 402 11.41 -14.47 10.40
CA SER A 402 11.71 -15.29 9.22
C SER A 402 13.06 -14.96 8.59
N LEU A 403 13.40 -13.68 8.47
CA LEU A 403 14.70 -13.23 7.96
C LEU A 403 15.86 -13.62 8.88
N ALA A 404 15.71 -13.44 10.19
CA ALA A 404 16.74 -13.77 11.17
C ALA A 404 17.00 -15.28 11.23
N THR A 405 15.94 -16.09 11.25
CA THR A 405 16.04 -17.56 11.23
C THR A 405 16.69 -18.05 9.94
N THR A 406 16.22 -17.55 8.79
CA THR A 406 16.81 -17.88 7.49
C THR A 406 18.31 -17.56 7.47
N ARG A 407 18.72 -16.36 7.92
CA ARG A 407 20.14 -15.98 8.00
C ARG A 407 20.94 -16.92 8.91
N ALA A 408 20.44 -17.23 10.10
CA ALA A 408 21.11 -18.12 11.05
C ALA A 408 21.31 -19.53 10.46
N HIS A 409 20.27 -20.06 9.79
CA HIS A 409 20.34 -21.36 9.10
C HIS A 409 21.41 -21.39 8.00
N TRP A 410 21.62 -20.30 7.27
CA TRP A 410 22.59 -20.24 6.18
C TRP A 410 24.03 -19.93 6.63
N LEU A 411 24.23 -19.19 7.73
CA LEU A 411 25.55 -18.72 8.17
C LEU A 411 26.23 -19.63 9.19
N ASP A 412 25.50 -20.16 10.18
CA ASP A 412 26.14 -20.78 11.36
C ASP A 412 25.92 -22.30 11.49
N ALA A 413 24.79 -22.86 11.00
CA ALA A 413 24.47 -24.29 10.82
C ALA A 413 22.95 -24.50 10.62
N PRO A 414 22.48 -25.65 10.09
CA PRO A 414 21.04 -25.92 9.94
C PRO A 414 20.23 -25.95 11.25
N ASP A 415 20.88 -26.09 12.43
CA ASP A 415 20.21 -26.03 13.75
C ASP A 415 20.55 -24.75 14.55
N ALA A 416 21.19 -23.75 13.91
CA ALA A 416 21.58 -22.52 14.60
C ALA A 416 20.34 -21.63 14.88
N SER A 417 20.13 -21.30 16.15
CA SER A 417 19.11 -20.34 16.56
C SER A 417 19.62 -18.90 16.40
N PRO A 418 18.81 -17.96 15.89
CA PRO A 418 19.24 -16.57 15.70
C PRO A 418 19.52 -15.89 17.05
N SER A 419 20.61 -15.14 17.10
CA SER A 419 20.99 -14.34 18.27
C SER A 419 20.14 -13.07 18.39
N LEU A 420 20.20 -12.38 19.54
CA LEU A 420 19.55 -11.08 19.72
C LEU A 420 20.06 -10.04 18.70
N THR A 421 21.33 -10.12 18.33
CA THR A 421 21.94 -9.26 17.31
C THR A 421 21.35 -9.54 15.92
N ASP A 422 21.13 -10.81 15.57
CA ASP A 422 20.51 -11.19 14.29
C ASP A 422 19.07 -10.71 14.21
N LEU A 423 18.28 -10.94 15.26
CA LEU A 423 16.90 -10.47 15.37
C LEU A 423 16.81 -8.95 15.31
N SER A 424 17.73 -8.24 15.99
CA SER A 424 17.79 -6.77 15.95
C SER A 424 18.17 -6.26 14.55
N SER A 425 19.09 -6.94 13.86
CA SER A 425 19.47 -6.61 12.48
C SER A 425 18.31 -6.83 11.50
N ALA A 426 17.56 -7.92 11.66
CA ALA A 426 16.41 -8.24 10.83
C ALA A 426 15.24 -7.29 11.12
N ALA A 427 14.99 -6.97 12.39
CA ALA A 427 14.01 -5.96 12.79
C ALA A 427 14.34 -4.59 12.17
N ARG A 428 15.61 -4.19 12.18
CA ARG A 428 16.06 -2.94 11.53
C ARG A 428 15.79 -2.95 10.02
N ALA A 429 16.08 -4.05 9.33
CA ALA A 429 15.83 -4.17 7.89
C ALA A 429 14.34 -4.03 7.52
N GLN A 430 13.43 -4.46 8.40
CA GLN A 430 11.98 -4.34 8.19
C GLN A 430 11.44 -2.93 8.45
N SER A 431 12.16 -2.12 9.24
CA SER A 431 11.83 -0.71 9.52
C SER A 431 12.16 0.26 8.38
N ASP A 432 13.01 -0.14 7.43
CA ASP A 432 13.76 0.74 6.50
C ASP A 432 13.08 1.22 5.18
N PRO A 433 12.03 0.59 4.58
CA PRO A 433 11.77 0.76 3.14
C PRO A 433 11.48 2.19 2.66
N ALA A 434 10.68 2.96 3.41
CA ALA A 434 10.19 4.27 2.94
C ALA A 434 11.12 5.44 3.29
N LEU A 435 12.00 5.28 4.29
CA LEU A 435 12.90 6.34 4.73
C LEU A 435 14.21 6.34 3.92
N GLY A 436 14.64 5.19 3.43
CA GLY A 436 15.82 5.07 2.56
C GLY A 436 15.70 5.79 1.21
N GLU A 437 14.49 5.99 0.69
CA GLU A 437 14.26 6.81 -0.52
C GLU A 437 14.37 8.32 -0.26
N LEU A 438 14.14 8.75 0.99
CA LEU A 438 14.06 10.16 1.38
C LEU A 438 15.30 10.66 2.12
N ALA A 439 16.12 9.76 2.65
CA ALA A 439 17.29 10.07 3.47
C ALA A 439 18.42 9.07 3.25
N HIS A 440 19.65 9.49 3.53
CA HIS A 440 20.82 8.63 3.40
C HIS A 440 20.99 7.78 4.66
N ALA A 441 20.74 6.47 4.56
CA ALA A 441 21.04 5.52 5.63
C ALA A 441 22.57 5.43 5.82
N ILE A 442 23.01 5.57 7.07
CA ILE A 442 24.40 5.39 7.49
C ILE A 442 24.45 4.17 8.40
N GLU A 443 25.26 3.19 8.02
CA GLU A 443 25.56 2.06 8.91
C GLU A 443 26.57 2.51 9.99
N PRO A 444 26.21 2.40 11.27
CA PRO A 444 27.12 2.80 12.34
C PRO A 444 28.33 1.85 12.40
N VAL A 445 29.52 2.38 12.08
CA VAL A 445 30.79 1.63 12.17
C VAL A 445 31.65 2.05 13.36
N HIS A 446 31.41 3.23 13.91
CA HIS A 446 32.20 3.81 15.00
C HIS A 446 31.58 3.50 16.37
N GLY A 447 32.42 3.20 17.36
CA GLY A 447 32.05 3.04 18.76
C GLY A 447 32.56 4.18 19.66
N TRP A 448 32.28 4.12 20.96
CA TRP A 448 32.73 5.13 21.94
C TRP A 448 34.26 5.31 21.99
N ALA A 449 35.02 4.27 21.65
CA ALA A 449 36.48 4.33 21.59
C ALA A 449 37.00 5.19 20.43
N ASP A 450 36.17 5.44 19.41
CA ASP A 450 36.51 6.19 18.20
C ASP A 450 36.18 7.69 18.32
N LEU A 451 35.76 8.16 19.49
CA LEU A 451 35.38 9.55 19.73
C LEU A 451 36.18 10.16 20.87
N VAL A 452 37.02 11.14 20.52
CA VAL A 452 37.81 11.92 21.48
C VAL A 452 37.13 13.27 21.71
N LEU A 453 36.55 13.46 22.88
CA LEU A 453 35.86 14.69 23.30
C LEU A 453 36.11 14.97 24.80
N PRO A 454 35.82 16.19 25.28
CA PRO A 454 35.82 16.45 26.72
C PRO A 454 34.89 15.50 27.48
N GLU A 455 35.28 15.11 28.70
CA GLU A 455 34.51 14.16 29.53
C GLU A 455 33.06 14.62 29.76
N ASP A 456 32.85 15.93 29.96
CA ASP A 456 31.51 16.49 30.14
C ASP A 456 30.63 16.28 28.90
N THR A 457 31.20 16.43 27.70
CA THR A 457 30.49 16.22 26.43
C THR A 457 30.14 14.74 26.25
N ILE A 458 31.07 13.82 26.55
CA ILE A 458 30.83 12.37 26.50
C ILE A 458 29.74 11.97 27.49
N ARG A 459 29.77 12.51 28.72
CA ARG A 459 28.75 12.26 29.73
C ARG A 459 27.37 12.69 29.24
N LEU A 460 27.27 13.87 28.61
CA LEU A 460 26.01 14.40 28.07
C LEU A 460 25.45 13.52 26.94
N LEU A 461 26.31 13.02 26.03
CA LEU A 461 25.90 12.04 25.00
C LEU A 461 25.41 10.73 25.64
N GLY A 462 26.06 10.26 26.71
CA GLY A 462 25.61 9.09 27.46
C GLY A 462 24.28 9.31 28.19
N GLU A 463 24.02 10.51 28.71
CA GLU A 463 22.72 10.87 29.30
C GLU A 463 21.60 10.84 28.26
N LEU A 464 21.87 11.34 27.06
CA LEU A 464 20.96 11.26 25.92
C LEU A 464 20.59 9.79 25.63
N CYS A 465 21.57 8.89 25.52
CA CYS A 465 21.32 7.48 25.26
C CYS A 465 20.49 6.83 26.38
N ARG A 466 20.84 7.07 27.65
CA ARG A 466 20.11 6.55 28.82
C ARG A 466 18.65 7.01 28.87
N GLN A 467 18.37 8.27 28.48
CA GLN A 467 17.00 8.78 28.42
C GLN A 467 16.15 8.00 27.42
N VAL A 468 16.72 7.63 26.27
CA VAL A 468 16.02 6.84 25.24
C VAL A 468 15.76 5.42 25.74
N ASP A 469 16.75 4.74 26.33
CA ASP A 469 16.59 3.39 26.87
C ASP A 469 15.55 3.32 28.00
N CYS A 470 15.53 4.31 28.89
CA CYS A 470 14.61 4.35 30.03
C CYS A 470 13.23 4.94 29.69
N ARG A 471 13.02 5.39 28.44
CA ARG A 471 11.81 6.11 28.00
C ARG A 471 10.53 5.34 28.29
N GLN A 472 10.49 4.05 27.95
CA GLN A 472 9.31 3.21 28.13
C GLN A 472 8.90 3.15 29.60
N ARG A 473 9.87 2.88 30.48
CA ARG A 473 9.66 2.80 31.92
C ARG A 473 9.18 4.12 32.53
N VAL A 474 9.76 5.25 32.13
CA VAL A 474 9.40 6.57 32.70
C VAL A 474 8.07 7.08 32.15
N LEU A 475 7.88 7.06 30.83
CA LEU A 475 6.68 7.63 30.22
C LEU A 475 5.45 6.75 30.42
N HIS A 476 5.59 5.43 30.31
CA HIS A 476 4.49 4.49 30.42
C HIS A 476 4.33 3.95 31.84
N ASP A 477 5.33 3.23 32.36
CA ASP A 477 5.17 2.49 33.63
C ASP A 477 5.07 3.43 34.84
N TRP A 478 5.83 4.52 34.85
CA TRP A 478 5.71 5.58 35.87
C TRP A 478 4.65 6.62 35.53
N GLY A 479 4.06 6.57 34.32
CA GLY A 479 2.94 7.39 33.90
C GLY A 479 3.23 8.85 33.60
N PHE A 480 4.51 9.27 33.50
CA PHE A 480 4.86 10.67 33.16
C PHE A 480 4.35 11.09 31.78
N GLY A 481 4.18 10.16 30.85
CA GLY A 481 3.68 10.42 29.50
C GLY A 481 2.25 10.97 29.46
N ARG A 482 1.44 10.73 30.50
CA ARG A 482 0.07 11.29 30.60
C ARG A 482 0.06 12.79 30.91
N ARG A 483 1.17 13.32 31.45
CA ARG A 483 1.32 14.74 31.80
C ARG A 483 2.06 15.55 30.73
N LEU A 484 2.58 14.88 29.71
CA LEU A 484 3.36 15.51 28.63
C LEU A 484 2.54 15.51 27.33
N SER A 485 2.23 16.72 26.84
CA SER A 485 1.54 16.94 25.57
C SER A 485 2.46 16.86 24.35
N LEU A 486 3.75 17.20 24.52
CA LEU A 486 4.83 17.21 23.53
C LEU A 486 6.15 16.80 24.21
N GLY A 487 7.20 16.52 23.43
CA GLY A 487 8.53 16.21 23.98
C GLY A 487 8.68 14.78 24.51
N ARG A 488 7.94 13.82 23.94
CA ARG A 488 8.05 12.40 24.27
C ARG A 488 9.27 11.73 23.61
N GLY A 489 9.80 12.32 22.55
CA GLY A 489 11.07 11.95 21.95
C GLY A 489 12.25 12.74 22.49
N THR A 490 13.41 12.56 21.89
CA THR A 490 14.66 13.20 22.27
C THR A 490 15.17 14.08 21.12
N ALA A 491 15.15 15.39 21.35
CA ALA A 491 15.65 16.37 20.39
C ALA A 491 16.97 16.98 20.89
N ALA A 492 18.02 16.89 20.07
CA ALA A 492 19.36 17.35 20.43
C ALA A 492 19.94 18.31 19.38
N LEU A 493 20.75 19.27 19.82
CA LEU A 493 21.56 20.16 18.98
C LEU A 493 23.04 19.84 19.15
N PHE A 494 23.73 19.52 18.06
CA PHE A 494 25.17 19.34 17.97
C PHE A 494 25.78 20.56 17.33
N ALA A 495 26.51 21.34 18.13
CA ALA A 495 27.06 22.62 17.70
C ALA A 495 28.58 22.61 17.79
N GLY A 496 29.27 23.00 16.72
CA GLY A 496 30.72 23.16 16.75
C GLY A 496 31.33 23.26 15.36
N PRO A 497 32.62 23.60 15.23
CA PRO A 497 33.29 23.72 13.94
C PRO A 497 33.17 22.47 13.06
N SER A 498 33.34 22.63 11.75
CA SER A 498 33.36 21.47 10.84
C SER A 498 34.52 20.53 11.18
N GLY A 499 34.27 19.22 11.14
CA GLY A 499 35.28 18.19 11.41
C GLY A 499 35.59 17.92 12.89
N THR A 500 34.74 18.35 13.84
CA THR A 500 34.89 18.03 15.28
C THR A 500 34.16 16.77 15.75
N GLY A 501 33.67 15.93 14.82
CA GLY A 501 33.09 14.63 15.15
C GLY A 501 31.57 14.61 15.41
N LYS A 502 30.82 15.65 15.00
CA LYS A 502 29.35 15.71 15.13
C LYS A 502 28.63 14.51 14.50
N THR A 503 28.97 14.18 13.25
CA THR A 503 28.40 13.03 12.53
C THR A 503 28.82 11.71 13.17
N THR A 504 30.08 11.57 13.55
CA THR A 504 30.60 10.38 14.26
C THR A 504 29.90 10.17 15.60
N ALA A 505 29.61 11.23 16.36
CA ALA A 505 28.85 11.12 17.60
C ALA A 505 27.40 10.66 17.37
N ALA A 506 26.75 11.11 16.28
CA ALA A 506 25.42 10.64 15.91
C ALA A 506 25.43 9.15 15.50
N GLU A 507 26.47 8.70 14.80
CA GLU A 507 26.70 7.28 14.48
C GLU A 507 26.85 6.44 15.76
N ILE A 508 27.67 6.89 16.70
CA ILE A 508 27.88 6.18 17.97
C ILE A 508 26.58 6.09 18.78
N ILE A 509 25.78 7.16 18.83
CA ILE A 509 24.46 7.13 19.47
C ILE A 509 23.54 6.11 18.79
N ALA A 510 23.50 6.09 17.46
CA ALA A 510 22.67 5.13 16.74
C ALA A 510 23.14 3.67 16.99
N ALA A 511 24.45 3.44 17.02
CA ALA A 511 25.05 2.15 17.35
C ALA A 511 24.67 1.69 18.78
N GLU A 512 24.87 2.55 19.77
CA GLU A 512 24.56 2.26 21.18
C GLU A 512 23.07 1.93 21.38
N LEU A 513 22.19 2.68 20.71
CA LEU A 513 20.75 2.47 20.77
C LEU A 513 20.27 1.29 19.89
N GLY A 514 21.14 0.76 19.02
CA GLY A 514 20.80 -0.27 18.04
C GLY A 514 19.82 0.17 16.95
N LEU A 515 19.71 1.49 16.70
CA LEU A 515 18.80 2.10 15.73
C LEU A 515 19.52 2.42 14.42
N GLY A 516 18.78 2.56 13.32
CA GLY A 516 19.33 3.07 12.06
C GLY A 516 19.60 4.57 12.13
N LEU A 517 20.71 5.03 11.56
CA LEU A 517 21.02 6.46 11.42
C LEU A 517 20.65 6.92 10.01
N TYR A 518 19.84 7.98 9.91
CA TYR A 518 19.47 8.57 8.63
C TYR A 518 19.93 10.01 8.60
N LYS A 519 20.87 10.28 7.69
CA LYS A 519 21.36 11.63 7.42
C LYS A 519 20.44 12.32 6.42
N ILE A 520 19.89 13.45 6.85
CA ILE A 520 19.11 14.37 6.03
C ILE A 520 19.95 15.63 5.81
N ASP A 521 20.26 15.91 4.54
CA ASP A 521 20.89 17.16 4.15
C ASP A 521 19.81 18.24 4.00
N LEU A 522 19.77 19.18 4.96
CA LEU A 522 18.79 20.26 4.93
C LEU A 522 19.01 21.22 3.75
N ALA A 523 20.24 21.39 3.26
CA ALA A 523 20.50 22.22 2.09
C ALA A 523 19.88 21.63 0.81
N GLY A 524 19.83 20.30 0.70
CA GLY A 524 19.19 19.58 -0.40
C GLY A 524 17.65 19.55 -0.34
N VAL A 525 17.07 19.56 0.87
CA VAL A 525 15.60 19.50 1.08
C VAL A 525 14.93 20.85 0.88
N VAL A 526 15.63 21.95 1.13
CA VAL A 526 15.14 23.32 0.93
C VAL A 526 15.23 23.66 -0.56
N SER A 527 14.22 23.26 -1.33
CA SER A 527 14.13 23.55 -2.75
C SER A 527 13.83 25.04 -3.00
N LYS A 528 14.01 25.51 -4.24
CA LYS A 528 13.65 26.88 -4.68
C LYS A 528 12.14 27.16 -4.63
N TYR A 529 11.29 26.17 -4.30
CA TYR A 529 9.84 26.27 -4.37
C TYR A 529 9.19 26.22 -2.97
N ILE A 530 8.51 27.32 -2.61
CA ILE A 530 7.82 27.51 -1.33
C ILE A 530 6.73 26.43 -1.15
N GLY A 531 6.79 25.66 -0.06
CA GLY A 531 5.78 24.66 0.33
C GLY A 531 6.12 23.19 0.02
N GLU A 532 7.09 22.92 -0.86
CA GLU A 532 7.58 21.55 -1.06
C GLU A 532 8.47 21.07 0.10
N THR A 533 9.23 21.98 0.71
CA THR A 533 10.05 21.72 1.90
C THR A 533 9.22 21.17 3.05
N GLU A 534 8.05 21.76 3.34
CA GLU A 534 7.14 21.30 4.40
C GLU A 534 6.60 19.90 4.11
N LYS A 535 6.15 19.64 2.88
CA LYS A 535 5.67 18.31 2.47
C LYS A 535 6.78 17.25 2.56
N ASN A 536 8.01 17.60 2.17
CA ASN A 536 9.15 16.68 2.25
C ASN A 536 9.53 16.40 3.70
N LEU A 537 9.61 17.41 4.56
CA LEU A 537 9.83 17.24 5.99
C LEU A 537 8.71 16.41 6.63
N GLN A 538 7.44 16.66 6.26
CA GLN A 538 6.31 15.86 6.71
C GLN A 538 6.48 14.39 6.34
N ARG A 539 6.84 14.10 5.09
CA ARG A 539 7.10 12.74 4.60
C ARG A 539 8.26 12.07 5.35
N ILE A 540 9.37 12.79 5.57
CA ILE A 540 10.54 12.28 6.32
C ILE A 540 10.14 11.91 7.74
N PHE A 541 9.49 12.82 8.49
CA PHE A 541 9.08 12.52 9.86
C PHE A 541 8.01 11.42 9.92
N ALA A 542 7.06 11.38 8.98
CA ALA A 542 6.06 10.32 8.93
C ALA A 542 6.67 8.94 8.62
N ALA A 543 7.65 8.88 7.70
CA ALA A 543 8.40 7.67 7.43
C ALA A 543 9.24 7.25 8.66
N ALA A 544 9.88 8.20 9.33
CA ALA A 544 10.69 7.97 10.52
C ALA A 544 9.90 7.49 11.74
N GLU A 545 8.66 7.96 11.92
CA GLU A 545 7.75 7.50 12.98
C GLU A 545 7.52 5.98 12.93
N ASN A 546 7.57 5.39 11.73
CA ASN A 546 7.43 3.95 11.52
C ASN A 546 8.78 3.21 11.59
N ALA A 547 9.89 3.86 11.22
CA ALA A 547 11.21 3.23 11.14
C ALA A 547 11.96 3.13 12.49
N ASN A 548 11.56 3.89 13.51
CA ASN A 548 12.32 4.06 14.75
C ASN A 548 13.79 4.43 14.46
N ALA A 549 13.96 5.49 13.68
CA ALA A 549 15.25 5.97 13.21
C ALA A 549 15.82 7.07 14.13
N VAL A 550 17.15 7.15 14.19
CA VAL A 550 17.85 8.38 14.56
C VAL A 550 17.90 9.27 13.32
N LEU A 551 17.21 10.41 13.38
CA LEU A 551 17.25 11.41 12.31
C LEU A 551 18.37 12.39 12.59
N PHE A 552 19.34 12.48 11.68
CA PHE A 552 20.45 13.41 11.75
C PHE A 552 20.32 14.46 10.65
N PHE A 553 19.88 15.64 11.04
CA PHE A 553 19.76 16.81 10.18
C PHE A 553 21.10 17.55 10.16
N ASP A 554 21.84 17.41 9.07
CA ASP A 554 23.13 18.06 8.89
C ASP A 554 22.97 19.44 8.22
N GLU A 555 24.00 20.28 8.36
CA GLU A 555 24.06 21.63 7.75
C GLU A 555 22.87 22.53 8.08
N ALA A 556 22.40 22.47 9.33
CA ALA A 556 21.27 23.27 9.77
C ALA A 556 21.49 24.79 9.62
N ASP A 557 22.75 25.25 9.58
CA ASP A 557 23.08 26.64 9.29
C ASP A 557 22.56 27.15 7.94
N ALA A 558 22.26 26.27 6.98
CA ALA A 558 21.55 26.64 5.76
C ALA A 558 20.15 27.22 6.03
N LEU A 559 19.47 26.72 7.07
CA LEU A 559 18.20 27.23 7.56
C LEU A 559 18.37 28.40 8.54
N PHE A 560 19.33 28.32 9.46
CA PHE A 560 19.50 29.26 10.58
C PHE A 560 20.44 30.45 10.32
N GLY A 561 21.00 30.59 9.11
CA GLY A 561 21.95 31.65 8.79
C GLY A 561 21.38 33.05 9.04
N ARG A 562 22.18 33.97 9.63
CA ARG A 562 21.81 35.38 9.83
C ARG A 562 21.44 36.02 8.49
N ARG A 563 20.15 36.13 8.22
CA ARG A 563 19.61 37.13 7.30
C ARG A 563 19.19 38.32 8.14
N SER A 564 20.17 39.17 8.43
CA SER A 564 19.93 40.44 9.09
C SER A 564 19.00 41.31 8.24
N GLU A 565 18.00 41.87 8.93
CA GLU A 565 17.04 42.89 8.48
C GLU A 565 15.99 42.45 7.46
N VAL A 566 14.81 42.13 8.01
CA VAL A 566 13.48 42.15 7.40
C VAL A 566 13.36 43.22 6.32
N ARG A 567 13.57 42.83 5.06
CA ARG A 567 13.19 43.64 3.91
C ARG A 567 12.50 42.88 2.80
N ASP A 568 12.55 41.54 2.79
CA ASP A 568 11.98 40.76 1.70
C ASP A 568 10.95 39.71 2.14
N SER A 569 9.99 39.47 1.25
CA SER A 569 8.91 38.50 1.43
C SER A 569 9.42 37.07 1.68
N HIS A 570 10.62 36.74 1.17
CA HIS A 570 11.28 35.44 1.33
C HIS A 570 11.75 35.13 2.76
N ASP A 571 12.13 36.14 3.57
CA ASP A 571 12.65 35.91 4.93
C ASP A 571 11.55 35.48 5.92
N ARG A 572 10.28 35.81 5.63
CA ARG A 572 9.15 35.38 6.45
C ARG A 572 8.87 33.88 6.30
N TYR A 573 9.10 33.32 5.11
CA TYR A 573 8.85 31.90 4.83
C TYR A 573 9.91 31.00 5.46
N ALA A 574 11.18 31.43 5.50
CA ALA A 574 12.24 30.67 6.18
C ALA A 574 11.98 30.50 7.69
N ASN A 575 11.46 31.53 8.37
CA ASN A 575 11.08 31.42 9.79
C ASN A 575 9.93 30.43 10.02
N ILE A 576 9.00 30.32 9.06
CA ILE A 576 7.89 29.35 9.13
C ILE A 576 8.42 27.92 8.95
N GLU A 577 9.35 27.69 8.02
CA GLU A 577 9.98 26.39 7.81
C GLU A 577 10.80 25.93 9.02
N ILE A 578 11.57 26.84 9.64
CA ILE A 578 12.32 26.58 10.89
C ILE A 578 11.36 26.23 12.02
N ALA A 579 10.29 27.02 12.20
CA ALA A 579 9.29 26.78 13.22
C ALA A 579 8.60 25.42 13.03
N TYR A 580 8.31 25.06 11.78
CA TYR A 580 7.74 23.77 11.41
C TYR A 580 8.70 22.62 11.72
N LEU A 581 9.97 22.70 11.32
CA LEU A 581 10.99 21.69 11.61
C LEU A 581 11.10 21.45 13.11
N LEU A 582 11.21 22.51 13.91
CA LEU A 582 11.29 22.40 15.37
C LEU A 582 10.03 21.80 15.99
N GLN A 583 8.84 22.21 15.52
CA GLN A 583 7.58 21.62 15.97
C GLN A 583 7.53 20.13 15.65
N ARG A 584 7.95 19.72 14.45
CA ARG A 584 7.99 18.31 14.07
C ARG A 584 9.00 17.53 14.91
N MET A 585 10.18 18.08 15.19
CA MET A 585 11.16 17.46 16.09
C MET A 585 10.62 17.27 17.52
N GLU A 586 9.84 18.21 18.06
CA GLU A 586 9.21 18.07 19.38
C GLU A 586 8.09 17.02 19.42
N SER A 587 7.35 16.89 18.31
CA SER A 587 6.30 15.88 18.16
C SER A 587 6.84 14.49 17.86
N TYR A 588 8.03 14.41 17.25
CA TYR A 588 8.66 13.15 16.90
C TYR A 588 9.02 12.39 18.17
N GLU A 589 8.46 11.19 18.32
CA GLU A 589 8.70 10.38 19.51
C GLU A 589 10.06 9.66 19.48
N GLY A 590 10.82 9.72 18.39
CA GLY A 590 12.15 9.13 18.24
C GLY A 590 13.31 10.05 18.66
N VAL A 591 14.49 9.82 18.09
CA VAL A 591 15.69 10.66 18.31
C VAL A 591 15.91 11.53 17.09
N ALA A 592 15.89 12.85 17.27
CA ALA A 592 16.21 13.81 16.23
C ALA A 592 17.38 14.70 16.66
N ILE A 593 18.43 14.71 15.85
CA ILE A 593 19.68 15.42 16.09
C ILE A 593 19.84 16.47 14.99
N LEU A 594 19.96 17.73 15.38
CA LEU A 594 20.31 18.85 14.52
C LEU A 594 21.80 19.13 14.63
N ALA A 595 22.53 19.22 13.53
CA ALA A 595 23.94 19.61 13.53
C ALA A 595 24.15 20.96 12.84
N THR A 596 24.93 21.84 13.48
CA THR A 596 25.28 23.16 12.94
C THR A 596 26.74 23.52 13.20
N ASN A 597 27.32 24.26 12.26
CA ASN A 597 28.64 24.88 12.45
C ASN A 597 28.58 26.26 13.13
N LEU A 598 27.41 26.90 13.16
CA LEU A 598 27.25 28.32 13.51
C LEU A 598 26.28 28.53 14.68
N ARG A 599 26.64 28.05 15.88
CA ARG A 599 25.81 28.22 17.11
C ARG A 599 25.37 29.67 17.35
N GLN A 600 26.26 30.64 17.11
CA GLN A 600 26.03 32.07 17.36
C GLN A 600 24.95 32.72 16.46
N ASN A 601 24.48 31.98 15.45
CA ASN A 601 23.44 32.44 14.53
C ASN A 601 22.06 31.89 14.88
N MET A 602 21.97 30.95 15.81
CA MET A 602 20.69 30.39 16.25
C MET A 602 20.05 31.28 17.32
N ASP A 603 18.73 31.46 17.24
CA ASP A 603 17.94 32.16 18.26
C ASP A 603 17.89 31.33 19.55
N ASP A 604 18.15 31.96 20.70
CA ASP A 604 18.04 31.37 22.03
C ASP A 604 16.64 30.79 22.29
N ALA A 605 15.59 31.36 21.70
CA ALA A 605 14.23 30.84 21.81
C ALA A 605 14.11 29.44 21.19
N PHE A 606 14.83 29.15 20.10
CA PHE A 606 14.85 27.83 19.48
C PHE A 606 15.72 26.84 20.26
N VAL A 607 16.88 27.29 20.74
CA VAL A 607 17.78 26.43 21.53
C VAL A 607 17.09 25.91 22.79
N ARG A 608 16.27 26.73 23.45
CA ARG A 608 15.50 26.34 24.67
C ARG A 608 14.46 25.24 24.43
N ARG A 609 14.06 25.01 23.18
CA ARG A 609 13.10 23.96 22.80
C ARG A 609 13.76 22.59 22.64
N LEU A 610 15.08 22.57 22.43
CA LEU A 610 15.87 21.36 22.29
C LEU A 610 16.29 20.87 23.68
N GLN A 611 16.12 19.56 23.94
CA GLN A 611 16.35 18.99 25.27
C GLN A 611 17.85 18.90 25.59
N PHE A 612 18.65 18.56 24.59
CA PHE A 612 20.10 18.47 24.71
C PHE A 612 20.76 19.47 23.79
N VAL A 613 21.76 20.18 24.31
CA VAL A 613 22.62 21.06 23.52
C VAL A 613 24.05 20.65 23.81
N VAL A 614 24.67 20.02 22.82
CA VAL A 614 26.01 19.44 22.91
C VAL A 614 26.98 20.30 22.12
N ASP A 615 27.92 20.91 22.82
CA ASP A 615 29.02 21.65 22.21
C ASP A 615 30.18 20.72 21.89
N PHE A 616 30.64 20.80 20.64
CA PHE A 616 31.81 20.12 20.11
C PHE A 616 32.93 21.16 19.95
N PRO A 617 33.73 21.40 21.00
CA PRO A 617 34.78 22.39 20.96
C PRO A 617 35.90 21.96 20.00
N PHE A 618 36.76 22.93 19.66
CA PHE A 618 38.00 22.62 18.97
C PHE A 618 38.91 21.80 19.90
N PRO A 619 39.52 20.68 19.44
CA PRO A 619 40.27 19.79 20.30
C PRO A 619 41.52 20.47 20.88
N ASP A 620 41.81 20.23 22.16
CA ASP A 620 43.05 20.67 22.81
C ASP A 620 44.28 19.88 22.33
N GLU A 621 45.47 20.22 22.83
CA GLU A 621 46.72 19.56 22.41
C GLU A 621 46.75 18.06 22.75
N GLN A 622 46.26 17.69 23.93
CA GLN A 622 46.22 16.30 24.36
C GLN A 622 45.22 15.51 23.51
N GLN A 623 44.02 16.05 23.33
CA GLN A 623 42.97 15.48 22.48
C GLN A 623 43.43 15.32 21.04
N ARG A 624 44.15 16.31 20.47
CA ARG A 624 44.73 16.18 19.12
C ARG A 624 45.73 15.03 19.04
N ALA A 625 46.59 14.84 20.03
CA ALA A 625 47.53 13.71 20.05
C ALA A 625 46.82 12.37 20.11
N ASP A 626 45.73 12.28 20.87
CA ASP A 626 44.91 11.07 20.96
C ASP A 626 44.15 10.81 19.65
N ILE A 627 43.62 11.84 18.99
CA ILE A 627 43.01 11.75 17.66
C ILE A 627 44.03 11.27 16.60
N TRP A 628 45.26 11.79 16.64
CA TRP A 628 46.32 11.32 15.75
C TRP A 628 46.55 9.83 15.93
N ARG A 629 46.69 9.34 17.16
CA ARG A 629 46.88 7.91 17.47
C ARG A 629 45.70 7.07 16.99
N LEU A 630 44.49 7.55 17.22
CA LEU A 630 43.25 6.85 16.91
C LEU A 630 43.10 6.58 15.41
N HIS A 631 43.51 7.52 14.55
CA HIS A 631 43.36 7.38 13.11
C HIS A 631 44.35 6.41 12.44
N PHE A 632 45.28 5.81 13.18
CA PHE A 632 46.14 4.74 12.66
C PHE A 632 45.54 3.36 12.99
N PRO A 633 45.14 2.57 11.97
CA PRO A 633 44.78 1.17 12.16
C PRO A 633 45.96 0.39 12.73
N ARG A 634 45.68 -0.69 13.48
CA ARG A 634 46.72 -1.59 14.02
C ARG A 634 47.58 -2.26 12.94
N GLU A 635 47.02 -2.43 11.76
CA GLU A 635 47.65 -3.09 10.61
C GLU A 635 48.52 -2.14 9.77
N ALA A 636 48.39 -0.82 9.97
CA ALA A 636 49.08 0.16 9.13
C ALA A 636 50.59 0.15 9.43
N PRO A 637 51.46 -0.04 8.42
CA PRO A 637 52.90 0.02 8.60
C PRO A 637 53.30 1.46 8.90
N ARG A 638 53.86 1.68 10.09
CA ARG A 638 54.29 3.00 10.55
C ARG A 638 55.68 2.92 11.14
N ASP A 639 56.41 4.02 11.02
CA ASP A 639 57.69 4.17 11.70
C ASP A 639 57.46 4.28 13.23
N ASP A 640 58.36 3.70 14.02
CA ASP A 640 58.34 3.83 15.49
C ASP A 640 58.72 5.26 15.92
N ALA A 641 59.36 6.03 15.03
CA ALA A 641 59.78 7.42 15.24
C ALA A 641 58.64 8.46 15.14
N LEU A 642 57.36 8.03 15.06
CA LEU A 642 56.23 8.96 14.95
C LEU A 642 55.93 9.68 16.27
N ASP A 643 56.23 10.98 16.31
CA ASP A 643 55.94 11.87 17.43
C ASP A 643 54.56 12.57 17.27
N PHE A 644 53.50 11.92 17.77
CA PHE A 644 52.15 12.50 17.79
C PHE A 644 52.00 13.74 18.69
N PRO A 645 52.59 13.79 19.90
CA PRO A 645 52.61 15.02 20.70
C PRO A 645 53.18 16.23 19.96
N LEU A 646 54.27 16.06 19.21
CA LEU A 646 54.86 17.14 18.42
C LEU A 646 53.91 17.64 17.33
N LEU A 647 53.29 16.73 16.57
CA LEU A 647 52.28 17.07 15.56
C LEU A 647 51.08 17.79 16.18
N ALA A 648 50.60 17.30 17.32
CA ALA A 648 49.48 17.89 18.04
C ALA A 648 49.79 19.31 18.55
N ARG A 649 51.01 19.56 19.05
CA ARG A 649 51.44 20.86 19.54
C ARG A 649 51.54 21.89 18.43
N GLN A 650 52.14 21.51 17.31
CA GLN A 650 52.42 22.44 16.22
C GLN A 650 51.20 22.69 15.31
N PHE A 651 50.43 21.65 14.99
CA PHE A 651 49.33 21.75 14.05
C PHE A 651 47.98 21.85 14.77
N ARG A 652 47.40 23.05 14.79
CA ARG A 652 46.04 23.28 15.29
C ARG A 652 44.99 22.92 14.24
N MET A 653 44.57 21.66 14.26
CA MET A 653 43.63 21.06 13.31
C MET A 653 42.42 20.42 14.01
N THR A 654 41.33 20.25 13.27
CA THR A 654 40.16 19.47 13.71
C THR A 654 40.39 17.98 13.43
N GLY A 655 39.61 17.10 14.07
CA GLY A 655 39.76 15.65 13.86
C GLY A 655 39.55 15.22 12.41
N GLY A 656 38.59 15.84 11.70
CA GLY A 656 38.38 15.60 10.27
C GLY A 656 39.60 15.94 9.42
N SER A 657 40.27 17.07 9.68
CA SER A 657 41.50 17.44 8.98
C SER A 657 42.67 16.51 9.34
N ILE A 658 42.76 16.05 10.60
CA ILE A 658 43.76 15.05 11.01
C ILE A 658 43.54 13.73 10.26
N LYS A 659 42.29 13.23 10.19
CA LYS A 659 41.93 12.04 9.42
C LYS A 659 42.37 12.15 7.96
N ASN A 660 42.08 13.28 7.32
CA ASN A 660 42.49 13.53 5.93
C ASN A 660 44.01 13.53 5.76
N ALA A 661 44.74 14.14 6.70
CA ALA A 661 46.20 14.18 6.69
C ALA A 661 46.82 12.78 6.87
N VAL A 662 46.34 11.97 7.83
CA VAL A 662 46.78 10.58 8.01
C VAL A 662 46.54 9.76 6.76
N LEU A 663 45.34 9.86 6.17
CA LEU A 663 45.00 9.09 4.98
C LEU A 663 45.85 9.50 3.77
N ALA A 664 46.07 10.80 3.57
CA ALA A 664 46.94 11.29 2.51
C ALA A 664 48.40 10.84 2.70
N ALA A 665 48.91 10.86 3.93
CA ALA A 665 50.24 10.35 4.25
C ALA A 665 50.36 8.84 3.98
N ALA A 666 49.33 8.06 4.32
CA ALA A 666 49.27 6.63 4.02
C ALA A 666 49.33 6.35 2.52
N TYR A 667 48.63 7.12 1.69
CA TYR A 667 48.71 6.98 0.23
C TYR A 667 50.09 7.34 -0.34
N LEU A 668 50.77 8.35 0.22
CA LEU A 668 52.13 8.72 -0.20
C LEU A 668 53.12 7.60 0.14
N ALA A 669 53.07 7.08 1.36
CA ALA A 669 53.93 5.99 1.80
C ALA A 669 53.67 4.69 1.01
N ALA A 670 52.41 4.37 0.74
CA ALA A 670 52.02 3.21 -0.06
C ALA A 670 52.47 3.31 -1.52
N ALA A 671 52.47 4.51 -2.11
CA ALA A 671 52.96 4.72 -3.48
C ALA A 671 54.47 4.43 -3.63
N GLU A 672 55.23 4.53 -2.54
CA GLU A 672 56.66 4.27 -2.47
C GLU A 672 56.99 2.94 -1.78
N ASP A 673 55.98 2.11 -1.51
CA ASP A 673 56.06 0.79 -0.84
C ASP A 673 56.88 0.81 0.46
N ARG A 674 56.67 1.84 1.28
CA ARG A 674 57.39 2.07 2.54
C ARG A 674 56.44 2.37 3.70
N PRO A 675 56.87 2.17 4.97
CA PRO A 675 56.05 2.54 6.12
C PRO A 675 55.80 4.04 6.17
N ILE A 676 54.70 4.43 6.81
CA ILE A 676 54.31 5.83 7.00
C ILE A 676 55.33 6.50 7.89
N GLY A 677 56.06 7.47 7.33
CA GLY A 677 57.08 8.24 8.02
C GLY A 677 56.61 9.63 8.42
N MET A 678 57.41 10.29 9.25
CA MET A 678 57.14 11.68 9.68
C MET A 678 57.10 12.65 8.50
N GLY A 679 57.96 12.45 7.49
CA GLY A 679 58.00 13.30 6.28
C GLY A 679 56.67 13.29 5.51
N ASP A 680 56.00 12.15 5.39
CA ASP A 680 54.71 12.04 4.70
C ASP A 680 53.61 12.78 5.47
N LEU A 681 53.60 12.62 6.79
CA LEU A 681 52.62 13.27 7.66
C LEU A 681 52.78 14.77 7.62
N LEU A 682 54.01 15.29 7.64
CA LEU A 682 54.27 16.72 7.51
C LEU A 682 53.83 17.25 6.15
N HIS A 683 54.15 16.54 5.07
CA HIS A 683 53.74 16.94 3.73
C HIS A 683 52.21 16.95 3.58
N ALA A 684 51.53 15.90 4.04
CA ALA A 684 50.08 15.78 4.01
C ALA A 684 49.40 16.84 4.90
N THR A 685 49.95 17.08 6.10
CA THR A 685 49.46 18.08 7.05
C THR A 685 49.61 19.49 6.48
N ALA A 686 50.74 19.79 5.83
CA ALA A 686 50.97 21.06 5.18
C ALA A 686 49.98 21.33 4.04
N ARG A 687 49.70 20.29 3.24
CA ARG A 687 48.69 20.36 2.17
C ARG A 687 47.29 20.61 2.72
N GLU A 688 46.91 19.95 3.82
CA GLU A 688 45.59 20.15 4.44
C GLU A 688 45.47 21.54 5.08
N HIS A 689 46.55 22.06 5.69
CA HIS A 689 46.61 23.43 6.20
C HIS A 689 46.47 24.48 5.08
N ALA A 690 47.17 24.28 3.96
CA ALA A 690 47.05 25.14 2.78
C ALA A 690 45.62 25.15 2.22
N LYS A 691 44.97 23.97 2.18
CA LYS A 691 43.57 23.84 1.77
C LYS A 691 42.60 24.59 2.70
N ALA A 692 42.90 24.65 3.99
CA ALA A 692 42.15 25.42 4.98
C ALA A 692 42.45 26.94 4.94
N GLY A 693 43.21 27.42 3.96
CA GLY A 693 43.54 28.84 3.78
C GLY A 693 44.57 29.38 4.77
N ARG A 694 45.30 28.51 5.49
CA ARG A 694 46.40 28.90 6.39
C ARG A 694 47.73 28.60 5.71
N VAL A 695 48.49 29.64 5.40
CA VAL A 695 49.85 29.49 4.88
C VAL A 695 50.77 29.14 6.05
N LEU A 696 51.41 27.97 6.00
CA LEU A 696 52.47 27.63 6.95
C LEU A 696 53.68 28.51 6.68
N VAL A 697 54.26 29.09 7.73
CA VAL A 697 55.48 29.89 7.61
C VAL A 697 56.66 28.92 7.52
N ALA A 698 57.66 29.23 6.71
CA ALA A 698 58.83 28.37 6.49
C ALA A 698 59.57 27.99 7.80
N GLU A 699 59.43 28.78 8.86
CA GLU A 699 59.95 28.47 10.21
C GLU A 699 59.29 27.24 10.85
N ASP A 700 57.99 26.99 10.59
CA ASP A 700 57.27 25.81 11.11
C ASP A 700 57.73 24.51 10.44
N ILE A 701 58.19 24.60 9.18
CA ILE A 701 58.69 23.46 8.39
C ILE A 701 60.19 23.21 8.70
N ALA A 702 60.97 24.27 8.92
CA ALA A 702 62.41 24.21 9.18
C ALA A 702 62.77 23.48 10.49
N VAL A 703 61.87 23.42 11.48
CA VAL A 703 62.06 22.64 12.71
C VAL A 703 62.19 21.13 12.42
N PHE A 704 61.68 20.64 11.29
CA PHE A 704 61.66 19.22 10.95
C PHE A 704 62.75 18.76 9.99
N GLU A 705 63.21 19.62 9.07
CA GLU A 705 64.40 19.31 8.26
C GLU A 705 65.64 19.10 9.13
N GLY A 706 65.70 19.72 10.32
CA GLY A 706 66.73 19.47 11.32
C GLY A 706 66.54 18.21 12.18
N ALA A 707 65.33 17.66 12.24
CA ALA A 707 65.00 16.47 13.04
C ALA A 707 65.06 15.16 12.22
N GLY A 708 64.81 15.22 10.90
CA GLY A 708 64.99 14.09 9.98
C GLY A 708 66.44 13.79 9.56
N ALA A 709 67.40 14.59 10.03
CA ALA A 709 68.82 14.47 9.71
C ALA A 709 69.70 14.02 10.90
N LYS A 710 69.11 13.42 11.95
CA LYS A 710 69.86 12.85 13.08
C LYS A 710 69.50 11.41 13.37
#